data_AF-A0A813QR44-F1
#
_entry.id   AF-A0A813QR44-F1
#
_cell.length_a   1.000
_cell.length_b   1.000
_cell.length_c   1.000
_cell.angle_alpha   90.00
_cell.angle_beta   90.00
_cell.angle_gamma   90.00
#
_symmetry.space_group_name_H-M   'P 1'
#
loop_
_entity.id
_entity.type
_entity.pdbx_description
1 polymer ?
#
loop_
_entity_poly.entity_id
_entity_poly.type
_entity_poly.pdbx_seq_one_letter_code
_entity_poly.pdbx_strand_id
1 'polypeptide(L)'
;MSSVLLRDFLYQLSICSEKAACIARHIRFMHGDFNSMIEEKQLDENHQHLDADYKTLADVIIQEVIKRDLRRIYPALTNHIYGEEDGSLKLNSSDEKIFIDVTGTQEDIHNLLKKLFNNKSAESTETLAEIVSSSSNITLSNQCKQSFEKIPHDIFIDLSNIGIWIDPVDGTQQYINGTDGFVDSNTGIIQDGLPAALVLIGCFDLKDGRAVLGVINRAFNEKIDEYRWKGLIYWGTVLSNAKFNNLEDVYKRHENNNQQVLLHGSADVNTFDNILNDWTKMEVSACGNKLLSIALKQANIYLVTKSAAYNWDLCAAHAIIQSINGQILDLRQVINYYQENRTKQNVNLSQFEIIYNNIKPNKFQPKDYAYSKCLTIYYTRHILNGANLLLNSNKYFPSRFLNLKNLIMPPPPSAVLKKKTTSKNPPFLSQEFLIQNHGDIASSIIMILTLGAVFHVTSPYFTVFFGPRHNATNFISYSTVPATLFNYGYKDLAMLFAYTLVCITVHAIWQEYVLDKLNKKLHLSKSKNAKFFESGQLILFYVISVLWALKLFQDESYFQSGLEYLWRDYPYIGMTIWTQLFFIIQISYWLHNYPELYIQKVRKEDIPSRIFYTSLHLITILYGYLTRFWRISLILLTIHYFIEIFHHLSRLAYFYTTAKIHSIKAKSISKYLLNIWYYIFIVGRLISIVLIWLTFWFGLKSSSVNKISYTSTSLTDSNDTSNESIMVSNFNTPTVRLFTLVTMGALQFWLVWNFIQVKKEK
;
A
#
# COMPACT_ATOMS: atom_id res chain seq x y z
N MET A 1 17.96 -30.09 -41.58
CA MET A 1 18.10 -31.17 -40.58
C MET A 1 17.30 -30.75 -39.35
N SER A 2 16.39 -31.59 -38.85
CA SER A 2 15.59 -31.26 -37.65
C SER A 2 16.31 -31.64 -36.35
N SER A 3 17.21 -32.62 -36.40
CA SER A 3 18.05 -33.02 -35.27
C SER A 3 19.29 -32.14 -35.17
N VAL A 4 19.54 -31.57 -33.99
CA VAL A 4 20.70 -30.71 -33.68
C VAL A 4 21.31 -31.11 -32.35
N LEU A 5 22.57 -30.73 -32.11
CA LEU A 5 23.21 -30.94 -30.81
C LEU A 5 22.51 -30.11 -29.73
N LEU A 6 22.16 -30.73 -28.61
CA LEU A 6 21.44 -30.08 -27.51
C LEU A 6 22.19 -28.85 -26.99
N ARG A 7 23.52 -28.97 -26.85
CA ARG A 7 24.40 -27.87 -26.40
C ARG A 7 24.39 -26.68 -27.35
N ASP A 8 24.34 -26.92 -28.66
CA ASP A 8 24.36 -25.87 -29.68
C ASP A 8 23.02 -25.14 -29.68
N PHE A 9 21.93 -25.91 -29.56
CA PHE A 9 20.58 -25.34 -29.42
C PHE A 9 20.45 -24.48 -28.15
N LEU A 10 20.91 -25.01 -27.01
CA LEU A 10 20.91 -24.27 -25.74
C LEU A 10 21.78 -23.02 -25.78
N TYR A 11 22.93 -23.08 -26.46
CA TYR A 11 23.79 -21.93 -26.70
C TYR A 11 23.06 -20.84 -27.49
N GLN A 12 22.35 -21.21 -28.56
CA GLN A 12 21.56 -20.26 -29.36
C GLN A 12 20.39 -19.65 -28.57
N LEU A 13 19.68 -20.45 -27.76
CA LEU A 13 18.64 -19.93 -26.87
C LEU A 13 19.20 -18.96 -25.83
N SER A 14 20.39 -19.23 -25.31
CA SER A 14 21.08 -18.36 -24.36
C SER A 14 21.53 -17.05 -25.03
N ILE A 15 21.97 -17.08 -26.29
CA ILE A 15 22.23 -15.86 -27.06
C ILE A 15 20.94 -15.05 -27.26
N CYS A 16 19.84 -15.70 -27.62
CA CYS A 16 18.55 -15.03 -27.79
C CYS A 16 18.08 -14.37 -26.50
N SER A 17 18.23 -15.05 -25.35
CA SER A 17 17.86 -14.49 -24.05
C SER A 17 18.77 -13.32 -23.63
N GLU A 18 20.08 -13.37 -23.94
CA GLU A 18 20.99 -12.24 -23.67
C GLU A 18 20.70 -11.05 -24.56
N LYS A 19 20.31 -11.28 -25.82
CA LYS A 19 19.83 -10.24 -26.72
C LYS A 19 18.59 -9.56 -26.19
N ALA A 20 17.62 -10.35 -25.75
CA ALA A 20 16.43 -9.85 -25.06
C ALA A 20 16.79 -9.02 -23.83
N ALA A 21 17.72 -9.49 -23.00
CA ALA A 21 18.18 -8.76 -21.82
C ALA A 21 18.89 -7.43 -22.18
N CYS A 22 19.68 -7.39 -23.25
CA CYS A 22 20.27 -6.15 -23.76
C CYS A 22 19.19 -5.15 -24.21
N ILE A 23 18.18 -5.61 -24.93
CA ILE A 23 17.04 -4.78 -25.36
C ILE A 23 16.29 -4.25 -24.13
N ALA A 24 15.98 -5.11 -23.16
CA ALA A 24 15.30 -4.73 -21.92
C ALA A 24 16.07 -3.67 -21.13
N ARG A 25 17.39 -3.84 -20.98
CA ARG A 25 18.25 -2.84 -20.31
C ARG A 25 18.28 -1.52 -21.08
N HIS A 26 18.45 -1.56 -22.39
CA HIS A 26 18.52 -0.36 -23.23
C HIS A 26 17.21 0.44 -23.14
N ILE A 27 16.06 -0.19 -23.41
CA ILE A 27 14.75 0.46 -23.35
C ILE A 27 14.50 1.06 -21.96
N ARG A 28 14.90 0.39 -20.88
CA ARG A 28 14.63 0.86 -19.52
C ARG A 28 15.36 2.16 -19.17
N PHE A 29 16.58 2.34 -19.70
CA PHE A 29 17.44 3.47 -19.39
C PHE A 29 17.50 4.52 -20.51
N MET A 30 16.64 4.42 -21.53
CA MET A 30 16.45 5.49 -22.51
C MET A 30 15.93 6.77 -21.82
N HIS A 31 16.70 7.86 -21.89
CA HIS A 31 16.40 9.13 -21.23
C HIS A 31 15.09 9.76 -21.75
N GLY A 32 14.15 10.06 -20.85
CA GLY A 32 13.01 10.94 -21.10
C GLY A 32 11.70 10.30 -21.58
N ASP A 33 11.73 9.05 -22.09
CA ASP A 33 10.60 8.53 -22.89
C ASP A 33 9.96 7.22 -22.37
N PHE A 34 10.53 6.53 -21.36
CA PHE A 34 10.05 5.20 -20.91
C PHE A 34 8.55 5.18 -20.55
N ASN A 35 8.03 6.21 -19.87
CA ASN A 35 6.62 6.28 -19.47
C ASN A 35 5.66 6.38 -20.67
N SER A 36 6.12 6.83 -21.84
CA SER A 36 5.30 6.89 -23.06
C SER A 36 5.15 5.53 -23.76
N MET A 37 5.95 4.55 -23.36
CA MET A 37 6.07 3.21 -23.97
C MET A 37 5.30 2.12 -23.20
N ILE A 38 4.44 2.53 -22.28
CA ILE A 38 3.63 1.67 -21.42
C ILE A 38 2.18 1.73 -21.91
N GLU A 39 1.60 0.58 -22.21
CA GLU A 39 0.19 0.36 -22.51
C GLU A 39 -0.45 -0.38 -21.32
N GLU A 40 -1.61 0.09 -20.84
CA GLU A 40 -2.41 -0.63 -19.86
C GLU A 40 -3.30 -1.65 -20.60
N LYS A 41 -3.14 -2.95 -20.30
CA LYS A 41 -3.94 -4.02 -20.91
C LYS A 41 -5.40 -3.88 -20.45
N GLN A 42 -6.35 -3.87 -21.39
CA GLN A 42 -7.78 -3.93 -21.04
C GLN A 42 -8.10 -5.29 -20.42
N LEU A 43 -8.47 -5.30 -19.14
CA LEU A 43 -8.79 -6.51 -18.39
C LEU A 43 -10.11 -7.15 -18.87
N ASP A 44 -10.07 -8.44 -19.22
CA ASP A 44 -11.27 -9.26 -19.45
C ASP A 44 -12.04 -9.43 -18.11
N GLU A 45 -13.36 -9.16 -18.13
CA GLU A 45 -14.25 -8.99 -16.96
C GLU A 45 -14.29 -10.16 -15.94
N ASN A 46 -13.62 -11.29 -16.20
CA ASN A 46 -13.68 -12.51 -15.40
C ASN A 46 -12.42 -12.81 -14.56
N HIS A 47 -11.37 -11.98 -14.63
CA HIS A 47 -10.19 -12.13 -13.77
C HIS A 47 -10.05 -10.95 -12.81
N GLN A 48 -10.29 -11.21 -11.52
CA GLN A 48 -10.02 -10.27 -10.42
C GLN A 48 -8.50 -10.20 -10.17
N HIS A 49 -7.74 -9.65 -11.11
CA HIS A 49 -6.45 -9.07 -10.77
C HIS A 49 -6.73 -7.70 -10.14
N LEU A 50 -6.25 -7.53 -8.89
CA LEU A 50 -6.41 -6.29 -8.11
C LEU A 50 -5.43 -5.18 -8.55
N ASP A 51 -4.57 -5.48 -9.53
CA ASP A 51 -3.53 -4.60 -10.06
C ASP A 51 -3.72 -4.47 -11.58
N ALA A 52 -3.47 -3.28 -12.11
CA ALA A 52 -3.49 -3.02 -13.56
C ALA A 52 -2.43 -3.89 -14.25
N ASP A 53 -2.81 -4.56 -15.33
CA ASP A 53 -1.91 -5.38 -16.14
C ASP A 53 -1.29 -4.50 -17.23
N TYR A 54 0.02 -4.56 -17.41
CA TYR A 54 0.74 -3.63 -18.28
C TYR A 54 1.46 -4.39 -19.39
N LYS A 55 1.56 -3.74 -20.54
CA LYS A 55 2.34 -4.16 -21.70
C LYS A 55 3.32 -3.06 -22.03
N THR A 56 4.57 -3.41 -22.25
CA THR A 56 5.57 -2.44 -22.70
C THR A 56 6.00 -2.71 -24.13
N LEU A 57 6.55 -1.68 -24.78
CA LEU A 57 7.24 -1.86 -26.05
C LEU A 57 8.35 -2.93 -25.97
N ALA A 58 8.99 -3.07 -24.80
CA ALA A 58 10.02 -4.09 -24.58
C ALA A 58 9.44 -5.50 -24.75
N ASP A 59 8.24 -5.79 -24.22
CA ASP A 59 7.59 -7.09 -24.32
C ASP A 59 7.43 -7.54 -25.77
N VAL A 60 6.89 -6.64 -26.60
CA VAL A 60 6.61 -6.94 -28.02
C VAL A 60 7.91 -7.08 -28.82
N ILE A 61 8.85 -6.13 -28.69
CA ILE A 61 10.11 -6.17 -29.43
C ILE A 61 10.91 -7.43 -29.05
N ILE A 62 11.06 -7.71 -27.76
CA ILE A 62 11.83 -8.86 -27.28
C ILE A 62 11.25 -10.15 -27.84
N GLN A 63 9.94 -10.34 -27.76
CA GLN A 63 9.30 -11.54 -28.24
C GLN A 63 9.50 -11.72 -29.75
N GLU A 64 9.28 -10.67 -30.55
CA GLU A 64 9.43 -10.75 -32.00
C GLU A 64 10.90 -10.92 -32.43
N VAL A 65 11.86 -10.36 -31.69
CA VAL A 65 13.29 -10.61 -31.91
C VAL A 65 13.66 -12.05 -31.64
N ILE A 66 13.21 -12.63 -30.52
CA ILE A 66 13.47 -14.05 -30.21
C ILE A 66 12.84 -14.94 -31.29
N LYS A 67 11.58 -14.67 -31.68
CA LYS A 67 10.90 -15.42 -32.75
C LYS A 67 11.67 -15.35 -34.07
N ARG A 68 12.05 -14.16 -34.52
CA ARG A 68 12.80 -13.96 -35.76
C ARG A 68 14.13 -14.70 -35.74
N ASP A 69 14.92 -14.52 -34.68
CA ASP A 69 16.27 -15.07 -34.61
C ASP A 69 16.24 -16.60 -34.56
N LEU A 70 15.34 -17.19 -33.79
CA LEU A 70 15.16 -18.65 -33.75
C LEU A 70 14.61 -19.22 -35.06
N ARG A 71 13.65 -18.54 -35.72
CA ARG A 71 13.13 -18.95 -37.04
C ARG A 71 14.22 -18.98 -38.10
N ARG A 72 15.11 -17.98 -38.09
CA ARG A 72 16.20 -17.88 -39.04
C ARG A 72 17.24 -18.97 -38.85
N ILE A 73 17.58 -19.28 -37.60
CA ILE A 73 18.59 -20.31 -37.28
C ILE A 73 17.99 -21.72 -37.45
N TYR A 74 16.75 -21.92 -37.03
CA TYR A 74 16.07 -23.22 -37.00
C TYR A 74 14.67 -23.14 -37.64
N PRO A 75 14.57 -23.27 -38.98
CA PRO A 75 13.29 -23.19 -39.70
C PRO A 75 12.22 -24.19 -39.23
N ALA A 76 12.62 -25.32 -38.64
CA ALA A 76 11.72 -26.34 -38.09
C ALA A 76 10.82 -25.81 -36.95
N LEU A 77 11.23 -24.74 -36.27
CA LEU A 77 10.49 -24.15 -35.15
C LEU A 77 9.46 -23.10 -35.58
N THR A 78 9.38 -22.75 -36.87
CA THR A 78 8.66 -21.54 -37.33
C THR A 78 7.23 -21.41 -36.82
N ASN A 79 6.50 -22.52 -36.80
CA ASN A 79 5.10 -22.58 -36.38
C ASN A 79 4.91 -23.00 -34.91
N HIS A 80 6.01 -23.21 -34.17
CA HIS A 80 5.99 -23.78 -32.84
C HIS A 80 6.62 -22.85 -31.78
N ILE A 81 6.72 -21.55 -32.07
CA ILE A 81 7.15 -20.52 -31.12
C ILE A 81 5.94 -19.67 -30.71
N TYR A 82 5.56 -19.82 -29.45
CA TYR A 82 4.45 -19.14 -28.81
C TYR A 82 4.99 -18.20 -27.73
N GLY A 83 4.18 -17.23 -27.31
CA GLY A 83 4.53 -16.32 -26.22
C GLY A 83 3.35 -15.49 -25.79
N GLU A 84 3.56 -14.67 -24.75
CA GLU A 84 2.53 -13.85 -24.13
C GLU A 84 1.89 -12.83 -25.10
N GLU A 85 2.70 -12.21 -25.97
CA GLU A 85 2.29 -11.02 -26.71
C GLU A 85 1.75 -11.31 -28.12
N ASP A 86 0.79 -10.49 -28.56
CA ASP A 86 0.15 -10.61 -29.88
C ASP A 86 0.94 -9.97 -31.04
N GLY A 87 2.12 -9.40 -30.77
CA GLY A 87 2.97 -8.73 -31.77
C GLY A 87 2.54 -7.31 -32.13
N SER A 88 1.53 -6.74 -31.45
CA SER A 88 1.02 -5.39 -31.70
C SER A 88 1.12 -4.48 -30.49
N LEU A 89 1.06 -3.15 -30.68
CA LEU A 89 1.04 -2.16 -29.59
C LEU A 89 0.09 -1.01 -29.95
N LYS A 90 -0.63 -0.47 -28.97
CA LYS A 90 -1.47 0.73 -29.13
C LYS A 90 -0.72 1.98 -28.68
N LEU A 91 -0.69 3.02 -29.51
CA LEU A 91 -0.11 4.31 -29.13
C LEU A 91 -1.08 5.11 -28.26
N ASN A 92 -0.57 5.77 -27.22
CA ASN A 92 -1.32 6.58 -26.23
C ASN A 92 -2.12 7.79 -26.80
N SER A 93 -2.22 7.92 -28.13
CA SER A 93 -2.91 9.02 -28.83
C SER A 93 -3.79 8.58 -30.00
N SER A 94 -3.91 7.28 -30.28
CA SER A 94 -4.74 6.74 -31.37
C SER A 94 -5.22 5.31 -31.06
N ASP A 95 -6.46 4.98 -31.42
CA ASP A 95 -6.98 3.59 -31.38
C ASP A 95 -6.33 2.65 -32.43
N GLU A 96 -5.35 3.14 -33.20
CA GLU A 96 -4.62 2.39 -34.21
C GLU A 96 -3.65 1.39 -33.56
N LYS A 97 -3.82 0.09 -33.86
CA LYS A 97 -2.87 -0.96 -33.50
C LYS A 97 -1.73 -1.00 -34.52
N ILE A 98 -0.49 -0.84 -34.05
CA ILE A 98 0.71 -1.00 -34.87
C ILE A 98 1.29 -2.40 -34.64
N PHE A 99 1.49 -3.16 -35.71
CA PHE A 99 2.23 -4.43 -35.65
C PHE A 99 3.73 -4.15 -35.76
N ILE A 100 4.51 -4.75 -34.85
CA ILE A 100 5.95 -4.56 -34.81
C ILE A 100 6.61 -5.61 -35.69
N ASP A 101 7.12 -5.18 -36.84
CA ASP A 101 7.91 -6.03 -37.73
C ASP A 101 9.41 -5.77 -37.52
N VAL A 102 10.12 -6.78 -37.03
CA VAL A 102 11.58 -6.75 -36.81
C VAL A 102 12.36 -7.49 -37.90
N THR A 103 11.71 -7.91 -38.99
CA THR A 103 12.33 -8.69 -40.08
C THR A 103 13.02 -7.84 -41.15
N GLY A 104 12.75 -6.54 -41.19
CA GLY A 104 13.34 -5.59 -42.14
C GLY A 104 14.83 -5.29 -41.92
N THR A 105 15.36 -4.37 -42.71
CA THR A 105 16.73 -3.86 -42.57
C THR A 105 16.89 -3.04 -41.30
N GLN A 106 18.13 -2.75 -40.88
CA GLN A 106 18.38 -1.87 -39.74
C GLN A 106 17.73 -0.48 -39.92
N GLU A 107 17.68 0.02 -41.16
CA GLU A 107 17.03 1.29 -41.49
C GLU A 107 15.50 1.22 -41.34
N ASP A 108 14.88 0.11 -41.75
CA ASP A 108 13.44 -0.12 -41.56
C ASP A 108 13.08 -0.17 -40.07
N ILE A 109 13.89 -0.87 -39.28
CA ILE A 109 13.72 -0.98 -37.82
C ILE A 109 13.92 0.39 -37.15
N HIS A 110 14.93 1.15 -37.57
CA HIS A 110 15.16 2.52 -37.07
C HIS A 110 13.97 3.43 -37.38
N ASN A 111 13.42 3.36 -38.59
CA ASN A 111 12.25 4.13 -39.00
C ASN A 111 10.99 3.74 -38.21
N LEU A 112 10.78 2.44 -37.96
CA LEU A 112 9.70 1.94 -37.11
C LEU A 112 9.84 2.49 -35.68
N LEU A 113 11.03 2.39 -35.09
CA LEU A 113 11.28 2.86 -33.73
C LEU A 113 11.15 4.39 -33.64
N LYS A 114 11.64 5.15 -34.63
CA LYS A 114 11.44 6.62 -34.70
C LYS A 114 9.97 7.00 -34.70
N LYS A 115 9.13 6.26 -35.45
CA LYS A 115 7.67 6.45 -35.47
C LYS A 115 7.07 6.20 -34.09
N LEU A 116 7.51 5.17 -33.38
CA LEU A 116 7.03 4.83 -32.03
C LEU A 116 7.51 5.85 -30.96
N PHE A 117 8.69 6.45 -31.13
CA PHE A 117 9.28 7.40 -30.18
C PHE A 117 9.06 8.89 -30.52
N ASN A 118 8.15 9.22 -31.44
CA ASN A 118 7.83 10.61 -31.81
C ASN A 118 9.06 11.49 -32.14
N ASN A 119 10.11 10.91 -32.74
CA ASN A 119 11.37 11.60 -33.10
C ASN A 119 12.15 12.29 -31.96
N LYS A 120 11.92 11.95 -30.68
CA LYS A 120 12.52 12.68 -29.55
C LYS A 120 13.95 12.28 -29.18
N SER A 121 14.43 11.10 -29.59
CA SER A 121 15.81 10.63 -29.28
C SER A 121 16.45 9.82 -30.43
N ALA A 122 17.05 10.52 -31.40
CA ALA A 122 17.64 9.88 -32.59
C ALA A 122 18.77 8.89 -32.28
N GLU A 123 19.70 9.27 -31.38
CA GLU A 123 20.87 8.46 -31.03
C GLU A 123 20.51 7.17 -30.29
N SER A 124 19.66 7.25 -29.26
CA SER A 124 19.21 6.06 -28.50
C SER A 124 18.37 5.09 -29.35
N THR A 125 17.60 5.62 -30.30
CA THR A 125 16.80 4.82 -31.24
C THR A 125 17.70 4.07 -32.23
N GLU A 126 18.78 4.69 -32.68
CA GLU A 126 19.75 4.08 -33.58
C GLU A 126 20.49 2.92 -32.91
N THR A 127 20.94 3.12 -31.66
CA THR A 127 21.56 2.04 -30.87
C THR A 127 20.59 0.88 -30.65
N LEU A 128 19.31 1.16 -30.38
CA LEU A 128 18.30 0.11 -30.23
C LEU A 128 18.08 -0.65 -31.54
N ALA A 129 17.99 0.06 -32.67
CA ALA A 129 17.87 -0.54 -34.00
C ALA A 129 19.08 -1.42 -34.32
N GLU A 130 20.30 -1.00 -33.95
CA GLU A 130 21.52 -1.79 -34.07
C GLU A 130 21.45 -3.06 -33.22
N ILE A 131 21.09 -2.96 -31.93
CA ILE A 131 20.95 -4.14 -31.05
C ILE A 131 19.92 -5.12 -31.63
N VAL A 132 18.75 -4.63 -32.05
CA VAL A 132 17.66 -5.45 -32.62
C VAL A 132 18.10 -6.11 -33.93
N SER A 133 18.73 -5.38 -34.85
CA SER A 133 19.15 -5.89 -36.17
C SER A 133 20.40 -6.77 -36.13
N SER A 134 21.29 -6.56 -35.16
CA SER A 134 22.59 -7.25 -35.08
C SER A 134 22.44 -8.77 -34.96
N SER A 135 23.13 -9.50 -35.82
CA SER A 135 23.14 -10.97 -35.81
C SER A 135 24.34 -11.59 -35.06
N SER A 136 25.35 -10.80 -34.68
CA SER A 136 26.70 -11.33 -34.39
C SER A 136 27.46 -10.70 -33.23
N ASN A 137 26.97 -9.63 -32.57
CA ASN A 137 27.76 -8.89 -31.57
C ASN A 137 27.46 -9.27 -30.11
N ILE A 138 26.62 -10.27 -29.86
CA ILE A 138 26.18 -10.63 -28.51
C ILE A 138 27.00 -11.82 -28.03
N THR A 139 27.81 -11.58 -27.00
CA THR A 139 28.73 -12.58 -26.47
C THR A 139 28.30 -12.99 -25.08
N LEU A 140 28.08 -14.29 -24.88
CA LEU A 140 27.86 -14.86 -23.55
C LEU A 140 29.12 -14.77 -22.69
N SER A 141 28.95 -14.67 -21.37
CA SER A 141 30.07 -14.69 -20.43
C SER A 141 30.85 -16.01 -20.54
N ASN A 142 32.16 -15.98 -20.24
CA ASN A 142 33.00 -17.19 -20.28
C ASN A 142 32.46 -18.29 -19.35
N GLN A 143 31.95 -17.92 -18.17
CA GLN A 143 31.32 -18.86 -17.25
C GLN A 143 30.08 -19.52 -17.86
N CYS A 144 29.24 -18.76 -18.56
CA CYS A 144 28.07 -19.31 -19.25
C CYS A 144 28.50 -20.28 -20.37
N LYS A 145 29.50 -19.91 -21.18
CA LYS A 145 30.05 -20.78 -22.23
C LYS A 145 30.59 -22.11 -21.69
N GLN A 146 31.40 -22.05 -20.61
CA GLN A 146 31.95 -23.24 -19.95
C GLN A 146 30.86 -24.14 -19.37
N SER A 147 29.73 -23.57 -18.93
CA SER A 147 28.65 -24.38 -18.36
C SER A 147 28.07 -25.40 -19.36
N PHE A 148 28.11 -25.11 -20.66
CA PHE A 148 27.58 -26.01 -21.69
C PHE A 148 28.45 -27.26 -21.92
N GLU A 149 29.72 -27.23 -21.51
CA GLU A 149 30.63 -28.38 -21.60
C GLU A 149 30.19 -29.55 -20.69
N LYS A 150 29.31 -29.28 -19.72
CA LYS A 150 28.67 -30.31 -18.89
C LYS A 150 27.74 -31.23 -19.68
N ILE A 151 27.30 -30.82 -20.87
CA ILE A 151 26.44 -31.60 -21.75
C ILE A 151 27.31 -32.44 -22.70
N PRO A 152 27.17 -33.77 -22.68
CA PRO A 152 27.87 -34.65 -23.62
C PRO A 152 27.63 -34.29 -25.09
N HIS A 153 28.64 -34.54 -25.93
CA HIS A 153 28.65 -34.19 -27.36
C HIS A 153 27.76 -35.07 -28.25
N ASP A 154 27.14 -36.10 -27.68
CA ASP A 154 26.33 -37.11 -28.36
C ASP A 154 24.83 -36.98 -28.07
N ILE A 155 24.42 -35.92 -27.36
CA ILE A 155 23.01 -35.67 -27.06
C ILE A 155 22.41 -34.75 -28.13
N PHE A 156 21.41 -35.28 -28.82
CA PHE A 156 20.68 -34.60 -29.89
C PHE A 156 19.23 -34.32 -29.49
N ILE A 157 18.69 -33.23 -30.02
CA ILE A 157 17.30 -32.84 -29.88
C ILE A 157 16.66 -32.69 -31.26
N ASP A 158 15.51 -33.32 -31.47
CA ASP A 158 14.74 -33.21 -32.71
C ASP A 158 13.77 -32.03 -32.61
N LEU A 159 14.14 -30.92 -33.25
CA LEU A 159 13.39 -29.66 -33.21
C LEU A 159 12.01 -29.76 -33.85
N SER A 160 11.72 -30.80 -34.64
CA SER A 160 10.38 -31.01 -35.20
C SER A 160 9.34 -31.39 -34.14
N ASN A 161 9.79 -31.89 -32.98
CA ASN A 161 8.94 -32.25 -31.85
C ASN A 161 8.99 -31.20 -30.73
N ILE A 162 9.59 -30.02 -30.95
CA ILE A 162 9.77 -29.02 -29.91
C ILE A 162 8.87 -27.81 -30.14
N GLY A 163 8.14 -27.43 -29.09
CA GLY A 163 7.46 -26.15 -28.96
C GLY A 163 8.20 -25.23 -27.99
N ILE A 164 8.04 -23.92 -28.17
CA ILE A 164 8.65 -22.89 -27.32
C ILE A 164 7.57 -21.96 -26.77
N TRP A 165 7.61 -21.68 -25.47
CA TRP A 165 6.88 -20.61 -24.80
C TRP A 165 7.85 -19.51 -24.37
N ILE A 166 7.52 -18.26 -24.70
CA ILE A 166 8.30 -17.08 -24.38
C ILE A 166 7.50 -16.16 -23.46
N ASP A 167 8.08 -15.82 -22.32
CA ASP A 167 7.71 -14.63 -21.55
C ASP A 167 8.83 -13.59 -21.77
N PRO A 168 8.56 -12.51 -22.52
CA PRO A 168 9.59 -11.54 -22.85
C PRO A 168 10.07 -10.74 -21.63
N VAL A 169 9.19 -10.44 -20.68
CA VAL A 169 9.50 -9.74 -19.42
C VAL A 169 8.54 -10.18 -18.30
N ASP A 170 8.82 -11.34 -17.68
CA ASP A 170 8.12 -11.78 -16.46
C ASP A 170 8.35 -10.74 -15.37
N GLY A 171 7.28 -10.26 -14.73
CA GLY A 171 7.38 -9.14 -13.79
C GLY A 171 7.41 -7.77 -14.48
N THR A 172 6.57 -7.56 -15.50
CA THR A 172 6.43 -6.28 -16.21
C THR A 172 6.23 -5.10 -15.27
N GLN A 173 5.47 -5.27 -14.18
CA GLN A 173 5.30 -4.24 -13.14
C GLN A 173 6.62 -3.86 -12.47
N GLN A 174 7.47 -4.85 -12.17
CA GLN A 174 8.79 -4.63 -11.57
C GLN A 174 9.73 -3.94 -12.55
N TYR A 175 9.68 -4.35 -13.82
CA TYR A 175 10.41 -3.70 -14.91
C TYR A 175 10.02 -2.22 -15.05
N ILE A 176 8.72 -1.92 -15.03
CA ILE A 176 8.18 -0.57 -15.08
C ILE A 176 8.64 0.25 -13.88
N ASN A 177 8.41 -0.26 -12.67
CA ASN A 177 8.73 0.43 -11.42
C ASN A 177 10.22 0.78 -11.33
N GLY A 178 11.10 -0.09 -11.83
CA GLY A 178 12.53 0.19 -11.97
C GLY A 178 13.29 0.37 -10.66
N THR A 179 12.77 -0.16 -9.55
CA THR A 179 13.46 -0.10 -8.26
C THR A 179 14.64 -1.08 -8.25
N ASP A 180 15.69 -0.81 -7.48
CA ASP A 180 16.83 -1.72 -7.33
C ASP A 180 16.46 -3.07 -6.69
N GLY A 181 15.23 -3.18 -6.17
CA GLY A 181 14.68 -4.36 -5.55
C GLY A 181 15.08 -4.54 -4.09
N PHE A 182 14.53 -5.58 -3.48
CA PHE A 182 14.84 -5.98 -2.11
C PHE A 182 15.26 -7.44 -2.10
N VAL A 183 16.39 -7.74 -1.47
CA VAL A 183 16.88 -9.10 -1.26
C VAL A 183 16.77 -9.41 0.22
N ASP A 184 16.05 -10.49 0.55
CA ASP A 184 15.97 -10.96 1.93
C ASP A 184 17.34 -11.47 2.40
N SER A 185 17.82 -10.94 3.54
CA SER A 185 19.16 -11.23 4.04
C SER A 185 19.36 -12.67 4.50
N ASN A 186 18.27 -13.36 4.86
CA ASN A 186 18.34 -14.70 5.43
C ASN A 186 18.29 -15.77 4.35
N THR A 187 17.42 -15.58 3.36
CA THR A 187 17.16 -16.55 2.27
C THR A 187 17.91 -16.22 0.98
N GLY A 188 18.33 -14.96 0.80
CA GLY A 188 18.90 -14.47 -0.46
C GLY A 188 17.87 -14.28 -1.57
N ILE A 189 16.58 -14.36 -1.25
CA ILE A 189 15.47 -14.25 -2.21
C ILE A 189 15.28 -12.79 -2.59
N ILE A 190 15.25 -12.51 -3.88
CA ILE A 190 14.82 -11.21 -4.41
C ILE A 190 13.29 -11.16 -4.32
N GLN A 191 12.76 -10.26 -3.50
CA GLN A 191 11.33 -10.12 -3.29
C GLN A 191 10.65 -9.22 -4.32
N ASP A 192 11.33 -8.19 -4.82
CA ASP A 192 10.75 -7.19 -5.73
C ASP A 192 11.84 -6.43 -6.52
N GLY A 193 11.42 -5.54 -7.44
CA GLY A 193 12.26 -4.63 -8.23
C GLY A 193 12.88 -5.22 -9.50
N LEU A 194 13.74 -4.47 -10.19
CA LEU A 194 14.35 -4.85 -11.47
C LEU A 194 14.96 -6.26 -11.49
N PRO A 195 15.64 -6.74 -10.43
CA PRO A 195 16.17 -8.11 -10.44
C PRO A 195 15.10 -9.22 -10.45
N ALA A 196 13.85 -8.89 -10.12
CA ALA A 196 12.72 -9.80 -10.24
C ALA A 196 12.14 -9.84 -11.67
N ALA A 197 12.52 -8.92 -12.55
CA ALA A 197 12.11 -8.93 -13.95
C ALA A 197 13.01 -9.87 -14.77
N LEU A 198 12.41 -10.89 -15.42
CA LEU A 198 13.12 -11.98 -16.07
C LEU A 198 12.69 -12.17 -17.52
N VAL A 199 13.61 -12.62 -18.37
CA VAL A 199 13.27 -13.17 -19.70
C VAL A 199 13.17 -14.68 -19.57
N LEU A 200 12.04 -15.28 -19.93
CA LEU A 200 11.81 -16.72 -19.85
C LEU A 200 11.66 -17.33 -21.25
N ILE A 201 12.47 -18.35 -21.54
CA ILE A 201 12.36 -19.15 -22.77
C ILE A 201 12.27 -20.62 -22.38
N GLY A 202 11.08 -21.19 -22.50
CA GLY A 202 10.80 -22.58 -22.16
C GLY A 202 10.54 -23.42 -23.41
N CYS A 203 11.17 -24.58 -23.51
CA CYS A 203 10.95 -25.56 -24.55
C CYS A 203 10.20 -26.77 -23.98
N PHE A 204 9.24 -27.30 -24.74
CA PHE A 204 8.47 -28.47 -24.38
C PHE A 204 8.34 -29.43 -25.56
N ASP A 205 8.09 -30.71 -25.27
CA ASP A 205 7.83 -31.72 -26.30
C ASP A 205 6.37 -31.61 -26.77
N LEU A 206 6.16 -31.54 -28.09
CA LEU A 206 4.84 -31.39 -28.69
C LEU A 206 3.96 -32.66 -28.51
N LYS A 207 4.57 -33.84 -28.37
CA LYS A 207 3.87 -35.12 -28.25
C LYS A 207 3.31 -35.34 -26.86
N ASP A 208 4.13 -35.20 -25.82
CA ASP A 208 3.72 -35.47 -24.43
C ASP A 208 3.49 -34.21 -23.58
N GLY A 209 3.87 -33.04 -24.10
CA GLY A 209 3.66 -31.75 -23.45
C GLY A 209 4.65 -31.44 -22.33
N ARG A 210 5.66 -32.28 -22.08
CA ARG A 210 6.58 -32.07 -20.96
C ARG A 210 7.60 -30.99 -21.26
N ALA A 211 7.99 -30.23 -20.24
CA ALA A 211 9.10 -29.29 -20.36
C ALA A 211 10.42 -30.05 -20.55
N VAL A 212 11.22 -29.62 -21.52
CA VAL A 212 12.46 -30.31 -21.94
C VAL A 212 13.69 -29.45 -21.66
N LEU A 213 13.59 -28.15 -21.87
CA LEU A 213 14.70 -27.21 -21.71
C LEU A 213 14.16 -25.85 -21.30
N GLY A 214 14.86 -25.15 -20.42
CA GLY A 214 14.50 -23.81 -19.98
C GLY A 214 15.71 -22.91 -19.87
N VAL A 215 15.55 -21.66 -20.30
CA VAL A 215 16.51 -20.57 -20.11
C VAL A 215 15.78 -19.42 -19.41
N ILE A 216 16.33 -18.99 -18.27
CA ILE A 216 15.88 -17.81 -17.54
C ILE A 216 17.03 -16.81 -17.54
N ASN A 217 16.83 -15.64 -18.14
CA ASN A 217 17.81 -14.55 -18.08
C ASN A 217 17.34 -13.45 -17.15
N ARG A 218 18.08 -13.26 -16.06
CA ARG A 218 17.92 -12.10 -15.19
C ARG A 218 18.71 -10.95 -15.79
N ALA A 219 18.02 -10.07 -16.53
CA ALA A 219 18.64 -8.94 -17.20
C ALA A 219 19.33 -7.95 -16.24
N PHE A 220 18.79 -7.83 -15.03
CA PHE A 220 19.23 -6.90 -13.97
C PHE A 220 19.76 -7.67 -12.75
N ASN A 221 20.89 -8.38 -12.89
CA ASN A 221 21.42 -9.19 -11.80
C ASN A 221 22.38 -8.42 -10.87
N GLU A 222 23.36 -7.72 -11.44
CA GLU A 222 24.36 -6.96 -10.67
C GLU A 222 24.45 -5.54 -11.22
N LYS A 223 24.26 -4.55 -10.35
CA LYS A 223 24.32 -3.13 -10.71
C LYS A 223 25.77 -2.68 -10.78
N ILE A 224 26.21 -2.23 -11.95
CA ILE A 224 27.58 -1.72 -12.17
C ILE A 224 27.63 -0.22 -11.83
N ASP A 225 26.65 0.54 -12.32
CA ASP A 225 26.43 1.95 -11.99
C ASP A 225 24.93 2.31 -12.08
N GLU A 226 24.60 3.60 -12.06
CA GLU A 226 23.21 4.08 -12.07
C GLU A 226 22.42 3.67 -13.32
N TYR A 227 23.08 3.43 -14.46
CA TYR A 227 22.45 3.16 -15.76
C TYR A 227 22.87 1.81 -16.38
N ARG A 228 23.85 1.11 -15.79
CA ARG A 228 24.37 -0.16 -16.32
C ARG A 228 24.21 -1.30 -15.35
N TRP A 229 23.69 -2.40 -15.90
CA TRP A 229 23.47 -3.66 -15.21
C TRP A 229 24.12 -4.81 -15.96
N LYS A 230 24.62 -5.77 -15.20
CA LYS A 230 25.10 -7.05 -15.69
C LYS A 230 24.00 -8.09 -15.53
N GLY A 231 23.74 -8.84 -16.59
CA GLY A 231 22.79 -9.95 -16.58
C GLY A 231 23.37 -11.25 -16.03
N LEU A 232 22.49 -12.21 -15.74
CA LEU A 232 22.87 -13.58 -15.37
C LEU A 232 21.88 -14.58 -15.95
N ILE A 233 22.40 -15.63 -16.60
CA ILE A 233 21.62 -16.67 -17.26
C ILE A 233 21.61 -17.94 -16.43
N TYR A 234 20.42 -18.49 -16.23
CA TYR A 234 20.17 -19.81 -15.65
C TYR A 234 19.57 -20.71 -16.72
N TRP A 235 19.99 -21.97 -16.76
CA TRP A 235 19.42 -22.96 -17.67
C TRP A 235 19.38 -24.34 -17.06
N GLY A 236 18.50 -25.17 -17.60
CA GLY A 236 18.33 -26.55 -17.21
C GLY A 236 17.59 -27.33 -18.29
N THR A 237 17.91 -28.61 -18.40
CA THR A 237 17.31 -29.50 -19.39
C THR A 237 17.11 -30.89 -18.82
N VAL A 238 16.00 -31.52 -19.23
CA VAL A 238 15.64 -32.90 -18.97
C VAL A 238 15.25 -33.54 -20.29
N LEU A 239 16.17 -34.29 -20.87
CA LEU A 239 15.96 -34.96 -22.16
C LEU A 239 16.35 -36.42 -22.03
N SER A 240 15.45 -37.34 -22.41
CA SER A 240 15.70 -38.80 -22.37
C SER A 240 16.22 -39.30 -21.01
N ASN A 241 15.67 -38.75 -19.90
CA ASN A 241 16.09 -38.98 -18.51
C ASN A 241 17.47 -38.44 -18.10
N ALA A 242 18.24 -37.84 -19.00
CA ALA A 242 19.45 -37.11 -18.67
C ALA A 242 19.11 -35.70 -18.17
N LYS A 243 19.80 -35.23 -17.12
CA LYS A 243 19.54 -33.94 -16.47
C LYS A 243 20.81 -33.11 -16.43
N PHE A 244 20.76 -31.89 -16.95
CA PHE A 244 21.88 -30.96 -16.92
C PHE A 244 21.39 -29.55 -16.54
N ASN A 245 22.23 -28.78 -15.83
CA ASN A 245 21.97 -27.39 -15.46
C ASN A 245 23.27 -26.64 -15.09
N ASN A 246 23.17 -25.32 -14.95
CA ASN A 246 24.28 -24.45 -14.52
C ASN A 246 24.17 -23.93 -13.07
N LEU A 247 23.48 -24.65 -12.18
CA LEU A 247 23.16 -24.15 -10.83
C LEU A 247 24.15 -24.57 -9.74
N GLU A 248 25.08 -25.45 -10.08
CA GLU A 248 26.01 -26.09 -9.12
C GLU A 248 26.90 -25.09 -8.36
N ASP A 249 27.44 -24.08 -9.04
CA ASP A 249 28.26 -23.03 -8.41
C ASP A 249 27.44 -22.15 -7.45
N VAL A 250 26.14 -22.03 -7.70
CA VAL A 250 25.23 -21.30 -6.81
C VAL A 250 24.97 -22.10 -5.55
N TYR A 251 24.78 -23.42 -5.66
CA TYR A 251 24.51 -24.29 -4.52
C TYR A 251 25.68 -24.37 -3.53
N LYS A 252 26.91 -24.36 -4.01
CA LYS A 252 28.11 -24.34 -3.15
C LYS A 252 28.17 -23.12 -2.22
N ARG A 253 27.50 -22.02 -2.56
CA ARG A 253 27.44 -20.80 -1.72
C ARG A 253 26.37 -20.87 -0.63
N HIS A 254 25.43 -21.81 -0.71
CA HIS A 254 24.22 -21.85 0.12
C HIS A 254 24.05 -23.16 0.93
N GLU A 255 25.12 -23.93 1.16
CA GLU A 255 25.08 -25.25 1.82
C GLU A 255 24.49 -25.27 3.25
N ASN A 256 24.31 -24.11 3.92
CA ASN A 256 23.93 -24.05 5.33
C ASN A 256 22.48 -23.59 5.63
N ASN A 257 21.61 -23.42 4.62
CA ASN A 257 20.27 -22.90 4.87
C ASN A 257 19.22 -24.02 5.03
N ASN A 258 18.98 -24.44 6.28
CA ASN A 258 17.93 -25.40 6.65
C ASN A 258 16.54 -24.76 6.85
N GLN A 259 16.37 -23.48 6.50
CA GLN A 259 15.08 -22.80 6.66
C GLN A 259 14.03 -23.35 5.71
N GLN A 260 12.85 -23.63 6.26
CA GLN A 260 11.68 -24.06 5.51
C GLN A 260 10.88 -22.84 5.06
N VAL A 261 10.89 -22.56 3.75
CA VAL A 261 10.32 -21.35 3.16
C VAL A 261 9.22 -21.71 2.15
N LEU A 262 8.06 -21.08 2.32
CA LEU A 262 6.92 -21.13 1.40
C LEU A 262 6.75 -19.77 0.73
N LEU A 263 6.73 -19.75 -0.60
CA LEU A 263 6.47 -18.57 -1.40
C LEU A 263 4.99 -18.49 -1.80
N HIS A 264 4.45 -17.27 -1.81
CA HIS A 264 3.12 -16.98 -2.32
C HIS A 264 3.07 -15.63 -3.03
N GLY A 265 2.06 -15.44 -3.90
CA GLY A 265 1.73 -14.14 -4.48
C GLY A 265 0.89 -13.26 -3.54
N SER A 266 0.76 -11.97 -3.88
CA SER A 266 -0.01 -10.96 -3.14
C SER A 266 -1.49 -11.31 -2.99
N ALA A 267 -2.10 -11.92 -4.01
CA ALA A 267 -3.50 -12.35 -3.99
C ALA A 267 -3.79 -13.43 -2.93
N ASP A 268 -2.77 -14.18 -2.52
CA ASP A 268 -2.93 -15.41 -1.75
C ASP A 268 -2.59 -15.27 -0.24
N VAL A 269 -2.18 -14.08 0.22
CA VAL A 269 -1.75 -13.79 1.61
C VAL A 269 -2.72 -14.34 2.67
N ASN A 270 -4.02 -14.06 2.55
CA ASN A 270 -5.02 -14.46 3.56
C ASN A 270 -5.38 -15.96 3.51
N THR A 271 -4.97 -16.69 2.46
CA THR A 271 -5.34 -18.11 2.27
C THR A 271 -4.41 -19.02 3.09
N PHE A 272 -3.22 -18.55 3.46
CA PHE A 272 -2.13 -19.41 3.94
C PHE A 272 -1.72 -19.21 5.40
N ASP A 273 -2.39 -18.32 6.14
CA ASP A 273 -2.05 -18.08 7.56
C ASP A 273 -2.09 -19.37 8.41
N ASN A 274 -2.96 -20.33 8.06
CA ASN A 274 -3.18 -21.57 8.82
C ASN A 274 -2.49 -22.82 8.24
N ILE A 275 -1.74 -22.70 7.14
CA ILE A 275 -1.07 -23.82 6.48
C ILE A 275 0.43 -23.74 6.76
N LEU A 276 1.06 -24.87 7.11
CA LEU A 276 2.51 -24.95 7.40
C LEU A 276 2.98 -23.85 8.37
N ASN A 277 2.40 -23.80 9.57
CA ASN A 277 2.63 -22.71 10.54
C ASN A 277 4.09 -22.58 10.98
N ASP A 278 4.87 -23.67 10.93
CA ASP A 278 6.28 -23.70 11.30
C ASP A 278 7.21 -23.21 10.16
N TRP A 279 6.66 -22.92 8.98
CA TRP A 279 7.42 -22.49 7.80
C TRP A 279 7.39 -20.98 7.67
N THR A 280 8.50 -20.41 7.20
CA THR A 280 8.59 -18.99 6.87
C THR A 280 7.83 -18.72 5.58
N LYS A 281 6.80 -17.88 5.64
CA LYS A 281 5.97 -17.51 4.48
C LYS A 281 6.48 -16.19 3.94
N MET A 282 6.80 -16.15 2.65
CA MET A 282 7.35 -14.96 1.99
C MET A 282 6.54 -14.59 0.76
N GLU A 283 6.15 -13.33 0.71
CA GLU A 283 5.59 -12.71 -0.48
C GLU A 283 6.72 -12.31 -1.42
N VAL A 284 6.60 -12.70 -2.69
CA VAL A 284 7.60 -12.45 -3.73
C VAL A 284 6.89 -12.08 -5.03
N SER A 285 7.33 -11.00 -5.66
CA SER A 285 6.85 -10.50 -6.96
C SER A 285 7.31 -11.38 -8.13
N ALA A 286 6.57 -11.30 -9.25
CA ALA A 286 6.79 -12.01 -10.52
C ALA A 286 6.74 -13.55 -10.43
N CYS A 287 6.12 -14.22 -11.41
CA CYS A 287 5.88 -15.66 -11.32
C CYS A 287 7.17 -16.45 -11.57
N GLY A 288 7.89 -16.09 -12.63
CA GLY A 288 9.21 -16.65 -12.94
C GLY A 288 10.23 -16.43 -11.83
N ASN A 289 10.25 -15.25 -11.17
CA ASN A 289 11.17 -15.00 -10.06
C ASN A 289 10.89 -15.90 -8.83
N LYS A 290 9.62 -16.15 -8.50
CA LYS A 290 9.25 -17.13 -7.46
C LYS A 290 9.75 -18.53 -7.79
N LEU A 291 9.57 -18.96 -9.03
CA LEU A 291 10.03 -20.27 -9.49
C LEU A 291 11.55 -20.38 -9.55
N LEU A 292 12.23 -19.30 -9.96
CA LEU A 292 13.68 -19.23 -9.96
C LEU A 292 14.21 -19.38 -8.51
N SER A 293 13.59 -18.74 -7.51
CA SER A 293 13.99 -18.94 -6.11
C SER A 293 13.84 -20.39 -5.63
N ILE A 294 12.86 -21.15 -6.15
CA ILE A 294 12.76 -22.59 -5.93
C ILE A 294 13.92 -23.33 -6.63
N ALA A 295 14.20 -23.01 -7.90
CA ALA A 295 15.31 -23.60 -8.65
C ALA A 295 16.68 -23.34 -7.99
N LEU A 296 16.87 -22.16 -7.40
CA LEU A 296 18.07 -21.79 -6.67
C LEU A 296 18.15 -22.41 -5.25
N LYS A 297 17.16 -23.22 -4.85
CA LYS A 297 17.02 -23.82 -3.51
C LYS A 297 16.97 -22.80 -2.37
N GLN A 298 16.54 -21.58 -2.66
CA GLN A 298 16.34 -20.53 -1.66
C GLN A 298 15.00 -20.70 -0.94
N ALA A 299 14.03 -21.33 -1.61
CA ALA A 299 12.75 -21.72 -1.03
C ALA A 299 12.38 -23.17 -1.39
N ASN A 300 11.41 -23.73 -0.67
CA ASN A 300 11.05 -25.14 -0.75
C ASN A 300 9.75 -25.39 -1.52
N ILE A 301 8.75 -24.54 -1.32
CA ILE A 301 7.42 -24.67 -1.92
C ILE A 301 6.99 -23.30 -2.46
N TYR A 302 6.39 -23.30 -3.65
CA TYR A 302 5.63 -22.17 -4.17
C TYR A 302 4.20 -22.62 -4.48
N LEU A 303 3.22 -21.94 -3.90
CA LEU A 303 1.82 -22.31 -3.99
C LEU A 303 0.98 -21.16 -4.58
N VAL A 304 0.16 -21.49 -5.58
CA VAL A 304 -0.74 -20.55 -6.29
C VAL A 304 -2.18 -21.01 -6.07
N THR A 305 -3.00 -20.16 -5.44
CA THR A 305 -4.42 -20.51 -5.17
C THR A 305 -5.47 -19.63 -5.84
N LYS A 306 -5.13 -18.38 -6.16
CA LYS A 306 -6.09 -17.42 -6.73
C LYS A 306 -5.61 -16.74 -8.01
N SER A 307 -4.31 -16.44 -8.10
CA SER A 307 -3.73 -15.86 -9.32
C SER A 307 -3.57 -16.94 -10.40
N ALA A 308 -3.70 -16.56 -11.67
CA ALA A 308 -3.38 -17.46 -12.77
C ALA A 308 -1.88 -17.36 -13.08
N ALA A 309 -1.23 -18.51 -13.27
CA ALA A 309 0.08 -18.61 -13.89
C ALA A 309 -0.10 -19.24 -15.27
N TYR A 310 0.58 -18.72 -16.28
CA TYR A 310 0.41 -19.14 -17.67
C TYR A 310 1.52 -20.07 -18.13
N ASN A 311 1.34 -20.70 -19.29
CA ASN A 311 2.36 -21.56 -19.89
C ASN A 311 3.74 -20.87 -20.01
N TRP A 312 3.76 -19.60 -20.40
CA TRP A 312 5.01 -18.84 -20.57
C TRP A 312 5.69 -18.53 -19.23
N ASP A 313 4.94 -18.26 -18.17
CA ASP A 313 5.49 -18.08 -16.81
C ASP A 313 6.18 -19.36 -16.28
N LEU A 314 5.61 -20.52 -16.61
CA LEU A 314 5.96 -21.80 -15.96
C LEU A 314 6.99 -22.62 -16.74
N CYS A 315 6.93 -22.64 -18.08
CA CYS A 315 7.63 -23.64 -18.90
C CYS A 315 9.16 -23.63 -18.72
N ALA A 316 9.78 -22.45 -18.74
CA ALA A 316 11.24 -22.32 -18.60
C ALA A 316 11.70 -22.80 -17.21
N ALA A 317 11.04 -22.30 -16.17
CA ALA A 317 11.32 -22.71 -14.81
C ALA A 317 11.04 -24.20 -14.56
N HIS A 318 10.01 -24.78 -15.18
CA HIS A 318 9.66 -26.19 -15.01
C HIS A 318 10.82 -27.09 -15.43
N ALA A 319 11.40 -26.86 -16.61
CA ALA A 319 12.56 -27.63 -17.08
C ALA A 319 13.76 -27.51 -16.14
N ILE A 320 14.04 -26.29 -15.64
CA ILE A 320 15.13 -26.05 -14.69
C ILE A 320 14.89 -26.78 -13.37
N ILE A 321 13.68 -26.66 -12.81
CA ILE A 321 13.28 -27.32 -11.56
C ILE A 321 13.33 -28.86 -11.72
N GLN A 322 12.89 -29.42 -12.85
CA GLN A 322 12.98 -30.86 -13.10
C GLN A 322 14.42 -31.37 -13.22
N SER A 323 15.32 -30.55 -13.77
CA SER A 323 16.76 -30.88 -13.87
C SER A 323 17.43 -31.08 -12.51
N ILE A 324 16.83 -30.52 -11.45
CA ILE A 324 17.28 -30.67 -10.05
C ILE A 324 16.36 -31.58 -9.23
N ASN A 325 15.49 -32.35 -9.90
CA ASN A 325 14.52 -33.27 -9.32
C ASN A 325 13.33 -32.63 -8.60
N GLY A 326 13.02 -31.35 -8.85
CA GLY A 326 11.75 -30.73 -8.47
C GLY A 326 10.61 -31.04 -9.44
N GLN A 327 9.39 -30.60 -9.12
CA GLN A 327 8.20 -30.76 -9.97
C GLN A 327 7.26 -29.55 -9.86
N ILE A 328 6.54 -29.25 -10.95
CA ILE A 328 5.40 -28.31 -10.95
C ILE A 328 4.13 -29.11 -11.24
N LEU A 329 3.21 -29.11 -10.28
CA LEU A 329 2.00 -29.95 -10.28
C LEU A 329 0.72 -29.10 -10.40
N ASP A 330 -0.28 -29.65 -11.09
CA ASP A 330 -1.64 -29.15 -11.05
C ASP A 330 -2.31 -29.54 -9.73
N LEU A 331 -2.44 -28.55 -8.84
CA LEU A 331 -2.99 -28.75 -7.51
C LEU A 331 -4.45 -29.26 -7.54
N ARG A 332 -5.24 -28.92 -8.56
CA ARG A 332 -6.64 -29.38 -8.66
C ARG A 332 -6.68 -30.88 -8.90
N GLN A 333 -5.85 -31.36 -9.83
CA GLN A 333 -5.78 -32.77 -10.15
C GLN A 333 -5.28 -33.59 -8.97
N VAL A 334 -4.26 -33.08 -8.26
CA VAL A 334 -3.77 -33.70 -7.02
C VAL A 334 -4.88 -33.78 -5.97
N ILE A 335 -5.58 -32.67 -5.69
CA ILE A 335 -6.66 -32.64 -4.70
C ILE A 335 -7.79 -33.61 -5.07
N ASN A 336 -8.25 -33.60 -6.33
CA ASN A 336 -9.31 -34.47 -6.80
C ASN A 336 -8.92 -35.95 -6.65
N TYR A 337 -7.70 -36.30 -7.03
CA TYR A 337 -7.21 -37.67 -6.92
C TYR A 337 -7.22 -38.18 -5.46
N TYR A 338 -6.71 -37.38 -4.51
CA TYR A 338 -6.68 -37.76 -3.09
C TYR A 338 -8.07 -37.79 -2.45
N GLN A 339 -9.01 -36.96 -2.92
CA GLN A 339 -10.42 -37.02 -2.48
C GLN A 339 -11.08 -38.33 -2.90
N GLU A 340 -10.79 -38.83 -4.10
CA GLU A 340 -11.34 -40.06 -4.67
C GLU A 340 -10.62 -41.32 -4.16
N ASN A 341 -9.31 -41.25 -3.88
CA ASN A 341 -8.45 -42.41 -3.56
C ASN A 341 -7.88 -42.37 -2.13
N ARG A 342 -8.75 -42.15 -1.12
CA ARG A 342 -8.39 -41.93 0.30
C ARG A 342 -7.51 -43.01 0.97
N THR A 343 -7.30 -44.17 0.35
CA THR A 343 -6.62 -45.34 0.93
C THR A 343 -5.28 -45.71 0.27
N LYS A 344 -4.86 -45.07 -0.83
CA LYS A 344 -3.60 -45.41 -1.52
C LYS A 344 -2.42 -44.59 -0.97
N GLN A 345 -1.43 -45.27 -0.38
CA GLN A 345 -0.24 -44.64 0.23
C GLN A 345 0.89 -44.31 -0.77
N ASN A 346 0.86 -44.83 -2.00
CA ASN A 346 1.88 -44.59 -3.01
C ASN A 346 1.26 -44.04 -4.29
N VAL A 347 1.38 -42.72 -4.50
CA VAL A 347 0.89 -42.02 -5.68
C VAL A 347 2.09 -41.51 -6.46
N ASN A 348 2.16 -41.84 -7.75
CA ASN A 348 3.16 -41.27 -8.63
C ASN A 348 2.76 -39.84 -9.00
N LEU A 349 3.41 -38.84 -8.38
CA LEU A 349 3.09 -37.42 -8.58
C LEU A 349 3.38 -36.92 -9.99
N SER A 350 4.25 -37.61 -10.76
CA SER A 350 4.57 -37.22 -12.15
C SER A 350 3.35 -37.21 -13.08
N GLN A 351 2.26 -37.91 -12.74
CA GLN A 351 1.03 -37.88 -13.54
C GLN A 351 0.25 -36.57 -13.43
N PHE A 352 0.57 -35.71 -12.45
CA PHE A 352 -0.08 -34.42 -12.24
C PHE A 352 0.79 -33.24 -12.66
N GLU A 353 1.92 -33.50 -13.32
CA GLU A 353 2.79 -32.44 -13.82
C GLU A 353 2.06 -31.60 -14.87
N ILE A 354 2.36 -30.30 -14.88
CA ILE A 354 1.83 -29.39 -15.89
C ILE A 354 2.40 -29.73 -17.27
N ILE A 355 1.50 -29.81 -18.26
CA ILE A 355 1.79 -30.08 -19.67
C ILE A 355 1.51 -28.85 -20.54
N TYR A 356 2.32 -28.63 -21.57
CA TYR A 356 2.37 -27.37 -22.35
C TYR A 356 1.87 -27.49 -23.80
N ASN A 357 1.45 -28.68 -24.24
CA ASN A 357 1.06 -28.97 -25.63
C ASN A 357 -0.43 -28.76 -25.95
N ASN A 358 -1.23 -28.22 -25.03
CA ASN A 358 -2.65 -27.89 -25.25
C ASN A 358 -2.83 -26.62 -26.10
N ILE A 359 -2.32 -26.63 -27.34
CA ILE A 359 -2.34 -25.49 -28.26
C ILE A 359 -3.69 -25.44 -28.99
N LYS A 360 -4.42 -24.32 -28.89
CA LYS A 360 -5.70 -24.13 -29.59
C LYS A 360 -5.48 -23.47 -30.97
N PRO A 361 -6.05 -24.01 -32.06
CA PRO A 361 -5.73 -23.58 -33.43
C PRO A 361 -6.36 -22.26 -33.90
N ASN A 362 -7.42 -21.75 -33.25
CA ASN A 362 -8.17 -20.58 -33.73
C ASN A 362 -8.35 -19.51 -32.64
N LYS A 363 -7.59 -18.42 -32.80
CA LYS A 363 -7.44 -17.23 -31.91
C LYS A 363 -6.70 -17.51 -30.60
N PHE A 364 -5.45 -17.02 -30.54
CA PHE A 364 -4.69 -16.92 -29.30
C PHE A 364 -5.43 -16.01 -28.32
N GLN A 365 -5.88 -16.56 -27.20
CA GLN A 365 -6.38 -15.78 -26.07
C GLN A 365 -5.57 -16.19 -24.83
N PRO A 366 -4.92 -15.25 -24.12
CA PRO A 366 -4.08 -15.56 -22.97
C PRO A 366 -4.73 -16.52 -21.96
N LYS A 367 -6.02 -16.32 -21.68
CA LYS A 367 -6.82 -17.15 -20.75
C LYS A 367 -6.85 -18.65 -21.07
N ASP A 368 -6.63 -19.04 -22.31
CA ASP A 368 -6.67 -20.45 -22.73
C ASP A 368 -5.45 -21.25 -22.23
N TYR A 369 -4.41 -20.55 -21.79
CA TYR A 369 -3.14 -21.11 -21.34
C TYR A 369 -2.88 -20.87 -19.85
N ALA A 370 -3.95 -20.56 -19.11
CA ALA A 370 -3.91 -20.14 -17.70
C ALA A 370 -4.13 -21.32 -16.73
N TYR A 371 -3.27 -21.45 -15.73
CA TYR A 371 -3.45 -22.30 -14.57
C TYR A 371 -3.80 -21.47 -13.35
N SER A 372 -5.07 -21.48 -12.97
CA SER A 372 -5.58 -20.71 -11.83
C SER A 372 -5.34 -21.35 -10.46
N LYS A 373 -4.76 -22.57 -10.40
CA LYS A 373 -4.27 -23.22 -9.17
C LYS A 373 -3.12 -24.17 -9.53
N CYS A 374 -1.89 -23.85 -9.16
CA CYS A 374 -0.74 -24.73 -9.32
C CYS A 374 0.07 -24.83 -8.02
N LEU A 375 0.76 -25.95 -7.84
CA LEU A 375 1.63 -26.21 -6.70
C LEU A 375 3.00 -26.61 -7.24
N THR A 376 4.02 -25.81 -6.92
CA THR A 376 5.41 -26.11 -7.25
C THR A 376 6.15 -26.59 -6.02
N ILE A 377 6.87 -27.70 -6.15
CA ILE A 377 7.60 -28.34 -5.06
C ILE A 377 9.01 -28.69 -5.54
N TYR A 378 10.02 -28.36 -4.73
CA TYR A 378 11.36 -28.91 -4.88
C TYR A 378 11.61 -30.02 -3.85
N TYR A 379 12.29 -31.12 -4.22
CA TYR A 379 12.45 -32.28 -3.35
C TYR A 379 13.71 -32.20 -2.47
N THR A 380 13.49 -32.18 -1.16
CA THR A 380 14.44 -32.58 -0.11
C THR A 380 13.72 -33.59 0.80
N ARG A 381 14.42 -34.58 1.37
CA ARG A 381 13.82 -35.70 2.16
C ARG A 381 12.84 -35.24 3.27
N HIS A 382 13.00 -34.02 3.80
CA HIS A 382 12.10 -33.40 4.78
C HIS A 382 10.78 -32.85 4.21
N ILE A 383 10.75 -32.48 2.93
CA ILE A 383 9.58 -31.87 2.25
C ILE A 383 8.53 -32.93 1.94
N LEU A 384 8.93 -34.19 1.70
CA LEU A 384 8.00 -35.33 1.61
C LEU A 384 7.14 -35.46 2.87
N ASN A 385 7.69 -35.20 4.07
CA ASN A 385 6.92 -35.21 5.30
C ASN A 385 5.98 -34.00 5.42
N GLY A 386 6.39 -32.81 4.95
CA GLY A 386 5.56 -31.60 4.91
C GLY A 386 4.44 -31.64 3.87
N ALA A 387 4.71 -32.18 2.68
CA ALA A 387 3.73 -32.45 1.63
C ALA A 387 2.80 -33.61 2.03
N ASN A 388 3.32 -34.66 2.67
CA ASN A 388 2.48 -35.69 3.29
C ASN A 388 1.68 -35.12 4.47
N LEU A 389 2.16 -34.14 5.23
CA LEU A 389 1.35 -33.43 6.23
C LEU A 389 0.25 -32.60 5.55
N LEU A 390 0.56 -31.90 4.46
CA LEU A 390 -0.41 -31.18 3.63
C LEU A 390 -1.45 -32.11 2.99
N LEU A 391 -1.12 -33.38 2.71
CA LEU A 391 -1.97 -34.36 2.01
C LEU A 391 -2.66 -35.38 2.94
N ASN A 392 -2.04 -35.77 4.08
CA ASN A 392 -2.51 -36.80 5.02
C ASN A 392 -3.06 -36.26 6.35
N SER A 393 -2.94 -34.97 6.66
CA SER A 393 -3.41 -34.46 7.95
C SER A 393 -4.94 -34.41 8.03
N ASN A 394 -5.55 -35.51 8.48
CA ASN A 394 -6.96 -35.54 8.92
C ASN A 394 -7.29 -34.51 10.02
N LYS A 395 -6.29 -33.82 10.60
CA LYS A 395 -6.43 -32.74 11.59
C LYS A 395 -6.21 -31.31 11.05
N TYR A 396 -5.55 -31.11 9.90
CA TYR A 396 -5.40 -29.80 9.24
C TYR A 396 -6.14 -29.71 7.87
N PHE A 397 -6.78 -30.81 7.46
CA PHE A 397 -7.95 -30.85 6.57
C PHE A 397 -9.33 -30.83 7.31
N PRO A 398 -9.57 -30.13 8.44
CA PRO A 398 -10.91 -30.06 9.00
C PRO A 398 -11.71 -29.06 8.17
N SER A 399 -12.79 -29.53 7.55
CA SER A 399 -14.07 -28.84 7.28
C SER A 399 -14.11 -27.44 6.60
N ARG A 400 -13.05 -26.64 6.57
CA ARG A 400 -12.94 -25.34 5.87
C ARG A 400 -12.42 -25.48 4.44
N PHE A 401 -11.64 -26.51 4.11
CA PHE A 401 -11.40 -26.88 2.70
C PHE A 401 -12.61 -27.60 2.08
N LEU A 402 -13.52 -28.14 2.90
CA LEU A 402 -14.83 -28.64 2.43
C LEU A 402 -15.76 -27.53 1.92
N ASN A 403 -15.46 -26.25 2.17
CA ASN A 403 -16.17 -25.12 1.55
C ASN A 403 -15.72 -24.81 0.11
N LEU A 404 -14.77 -25.56 -0.47
CA LEU A 404 -14.50 -25.52 -1.91
C LEU A 404 -15.59 -26.19 -2.76
N LYS A 405 -16.61 -26.80 -2.14
CA LYS A 405 -17.84 -27.20 -2.83
C LYS A 405 -18.60 -26.01 -3.46
N ASN A 406 -18.35 -24.78 -2.99
CA ASN A 406 -18.89 -23.55 -3.59
C ASN A 406 -18.06 -23.01 -4.77
N LEU A 407 -16.92 -23.64 -5.10
CA LEU A 407 -16.03 -23.26 -6.21
C LEU A 407 -16.04 -24.29 -7.36
N ILE A 408 -16.85 -25.34 -7.24
CA ILE A 408 -17.12 -26.34 -8.28
C ILE A 408 -18.64 -26.41 -8.46
N MET A 409 -19.22 -25.46 -9.20
CA MET A 409 -20.54 -25.65 -9.81
C MET A 409 -20.36 -25.75 -11.33
N PRO A 410 -21.01 -26.70 -12.02
CA PRO A 410 -21.20 -26.60 -13.47
C PRO A 410 -22.03 -25.34 -13.77
N PRO A 411 -21.97 -24.78 -14.99
CA PRO A 411 -22.75 -23.59 -15.31
C PRO A 411 -24.24 -23.90 -15.07
N PRO A 412 -24.94 -23.17 -14.18
CA PRO A 412 -26.35 -23.44 -13.95
C PRO A 412 -27.15 -22.99 -15.18
N PRO A 413 -28.18 -23.77 -15.59
CA PRO A 413 -29.00 -23.46 -16.73
C PRO A 413 -29.79 -22.17 -16.46
N SER A 414 -29.75 -21.26 -17.44
CA SER A 414 -30.69 -20.18 -17.70
C SER A 414 -31.59 -19.78 -16.50
N ALA A 415 -30.98 -19.21 -15.47
CA ALA A 415 -31.69 -18.49 -14.43
C ALA A 415 -31.52 -17.00 -14.73
N VAL A 416 -32.65 -16.37 -15.07
CA VAL A 416 -32.83 -14.96 -15.41
C VAL A 416 -31.95 -14.06 -14.54
N LEU A 417 -30.81 -13.66 -15.08
CA LEU A 417 -29.96 -12.62 -14.51
C LEU A 417 -30.73 -11.31 -14.59
N LYS A 418 -31.12 -10.78 -13.43
CA LYS A 418 -31.35 -9.34 -13.30
C LYS A 418 -30.09 -8.64 -13.78
N LYS A 419 -30.20 -8.04 -14.98
CA LYS A 419 -29.28 -7.05 -15.57
C LYS A 419 -28.54 -6.30 -14.45
N LYS A 420 -27.22 -6.51 -14.33
CA LYS A 420 -26.36 -5.53 -13.66
C LYS A 420 -26.38 -4.30 -14.56
N THR A 421 -27.25 -3.37 -14.22
CA THR A 421 -27.25 -2.04 -14.83
C THR A 421 -25.94 -1.37 -14.46
N THR A 422 -25.19 -0.94 -15.46
CA THR A 422 -24.46 0.34 -15.50
C THR A 422 -24.37 1.04 -14.14
N SER A 423 -23.18 1.17 -13.55
CA SER A 423 -22.84 2.18 -12.52
C SER A 423 -24.04 2.78 -11.79
N LYS A 424 -24.79 1.97 -11.03
CA LYS A 424 -25.85 2.53 -10.19
C LYS A 424 -25.18 2.83 -8.86
N ASN A 425 -25.00 4.12 -8.60
CA ASN A 425 -24.71 4.63 -7.27
C ASN A 425 -25.57 3.84 -6.26
N PRO A 426 -25.00 3.40 -5.14
CA PRO A 426 -25.77 2.71 -4.12
C PRO A 426 -27.01 3.57 -3.79
N PRO A 427 -28.18 2.96 -3.53
CA PRO A 427 -29.41 3.73 -3.33
C PRO A 427 -29.20 4.80 -2.26
N PHE A 428 -29.75 6.01 -2.45
CA PHE A 428 -29.44 7.22 -1.68
C PHE A 428 -29.54 7.05 -0.14
N LEU A 429 -30.38 6.14 0.34
CA LEU A 429 -30.58 5.84 1.78
C LEU A 429 -29.82 4.61 2.28
N SER A 430 -28.95 4.02 1.46
CA SER A 430 -28.15 2.88 1.85
C SER A 430 -26.96 3.28 2.73
N GLN A 431 -26.56 2.36 3.61
CA GLN A 431 -25.38 2.54 4.45
C GLN A 431 -24.11 2.75 3.62
N GLU A 432 -24.00 2.11 2.45
CA GLU A 432 -22.84 2.27 1.56
C GLU A 432 -22.79 3.65 0.90
N PHE A 433 -23.95 4.22 0.53
CA PHE A 433 -24.03 5.57 -0.02
C PHE A 433 -23.58 6.63 1.00
N LEU A 434 -24.06 6.52 2.25
CA LEU A 434 -23.67 7.43 3.33
C LEU A 434 -22.16 7.40 3.58
N ILE A 435 -21.56 6.21 3.62
CA ILE A 435 -20.13 6.04 3.89
C ILE A 435 -19.29 6.62 2.75
N GLN A 436 -19.68 6.40 1.49
CA GLN A 436 -18.93 6.90 0.33
C GLN A 436 -19.02 8.42 0.16
N ASN A 437 -20.19 9.02 0.44
CA ASN A 437 -20.46 10.43 0.14
C ASN A 437 -20.58 11.31 1.41
N HIS A 438 -20.07 10.85 2.56
CA HIS A 438 -20.24 11.55 3.84
C HIS A 438 -19.72 13.01 3.81
N GLY A 439 -18.59 13.26 3.13
CA GLY A 439 -18.04 14.61 2.94
C GLY A 439 -18.98 15.51 2.13
N ASP A 440 -19.52 15.01 1.01
CA ASP A 440 -20.45 15.74 0.15
C ASP A 440 -21.80 16.00 0.83
N ILE A 441 -22.29 15.04 1.62
CA ILE A 441 -23.52 15.18 2.40
C ILE A 441 -23.34 16.28 3.46
N ALA A 442 -22.23 16.25 4.21
CA ALA A 442 -21.94 17.26 5.22
C ALA A 442 -21.77 18.65 4.58
N SER A 443 -21.03 18.75 3.46
CA SER A 443 -20.86 19.97 2.68
C SER A 443 -22.18 20.52 2.15
N SER A 444 -23.07 19.66 1.67
CA SER A 444 -24.40 20.05 1.19
C SER A 444 -25.26 20.66 2.32
N ILE A 445 -25.21 20.09 3.52
CA ILE A 445 -25.91 20.64 4.69
C ILE A 445 -25.32 22.01 5.06
N ILE A 446 -24.00 22.14 5.08
CA ILE A 446 -23.33 23.43 5.35
C ILE A 446 -23.74 24.47 4.31
N MET A 447 -23.77 24.11 3.03
CA MET A 447 -24.19 25.00 1.94
C MET A 447 -25.62 25.50 2.15
N ILE A 448 -26.54 24.64 2.58
CA ILE A 448 -27.92 25.04 2.93
C ILE A 448 -27.92 26.03 4.10
N LEU A 449 -27.15 25.75 5.16
CA LEU A 449 -27.02 26.66 6.30
C LEU A 449 -26.47 28.03 5.87
N THR A 450 -25.45 28.04 5.01
CA THR A 450 -24.82 29.28 4.51
C THR A 450 -25.76 30.06 3.62
N LEU A 451 -26.45 29.42 2.66
CA LEU A 451 -27.47 30.07 1.83
C LEU A 451 -28.58 30.67 2.70
N GLY A 452 -29.07 29.92 3.68
CA GLY A 452 -30.06 30.41 4.64
C GLY A 452 -29.60 31.64 5.44
N ALA A 453 -28.31 31.77 5.71
CA ALA A 453 -27.73 32.93 6.38
C ALA A 453 -27.61 34.17 5.46
N VAL A 454 -27.40 33.96 4.15
CA VAL A 454 -27.26 35.03 3.14
C VAL A 454 -28.61 35.66 2.78
N PHE A 455 -29.69 34.88 2.72
CA PHE A 455 -31.02 35.39 2.39
C PHE A 455 -31.60 36.22 3.55
N HIS A 456 -31.99 37.48 3.27
CA HIS A 456 -32.46 38.44 4.27
C HIS A 456 -33.62 37.93 5.15
N VAL A 457 -34.57 37.21 4.58
CA VAL A 457 -35.75 36.68 5.31
C VAL A 457 -35.37 35.55 6.29
N THR A 458 -34.44 34.68 5.90
CA THR A 458 -34.04 33.51 6.69
C THR A 458 -32.84 33.79 7.60
N SER A 459 -32.06 34.84 7.31
CA SER A 459 -30.83 35.20 8.02
C SER A 459 -30.92 35.22 9.56
N PRO A 460 -32.00 35.72 10.19
CA PRO A 460 -32.13 35.72 11.66
C PRO A 460 -32.07 34.31 12.29
N TYR A 461 -32.55 33.30 11.56
CA TYR A 461 -32.57 31.91 12.00
C TYR A 461 -31.25 31.18 11.74
N PHE A 462 -30.58 31.47 10.62
CA PHE A 462 -29.40 30.72 10.18
C PHE A 462 -28.05 31.31 10.64
N THR A 463 -27.98 32.60 10.99
CA THR A 463 -26.72 33.19 11.48
C THR A 463 -26.27 32.65 12.84
N VAL A 464 -27.11 31.87 13.55
CA VAL A 464 -26.78 31.20 14.83
C VAL A 464 -25.74 30.10 14.66
N PHE A 465 -25.61 29.55 13.45
CA PHE A 465 -24.72 28.44 13.16
C PHE A 465 -23.27 28.88 12.93
N PHE A 466 -23.02 30.17 12.67
CA PHE A 466 -21.70 30.65 12.21
C PHE A 466 -20.95 31.52 13.22
N GLY A 467 -21.66 32.23 14.11
CA GLY A 467 -21.05 33.23 14.99
C GLY A 467 -21.56 33.19 16.43
N PRO A 468 -20.73 33.55 17.42
CA PRO A 468 -21.15 33.71 18.81
C PRO A 468 -22.27 34.74 18.95
N ARG A 469 -23.31 34.42 19.75
CA ARG A 469 -24.49 35.29 19.91
C ARG A 469 -24.72 35.86 21.31
N HIS A 470 -24.07 35.33 22.34
CA HIS A 470 -24.24 35.83 23.70
C HIS A 470 -23.28 37.00 23.95
N ASN A 471 -23.51 38.12 23.28
CA ASN A 471 -22.69 39.33 23.46
C ASN A 471 -22.84 39.84 24.91
N ALA A 472 -21.71 40.04 25.58
CA ALA A 472 -21.59 40.46 26.97
C ALA A 472 -20.78 41.77 27.09
N THR A 473 -20.70 42.55 26.00
CA THR A 473 -19.95 43.81 25.97
C THR A 473 -20.61 44.83 26.89
N ASN A 474 -19.89 45.26 27.93
CA ASN A 474 -20.31 46.35 28.81
C ASN A 474 -19.76 47.69 28.28
N PHE A 475 -20.63 48.70 28.12
CA PHE A 475 -20.24 50.06 27.71
C PHE A 475 -19.57 50.90 28.83
N ILE A 476 -19.15 50.29 29.94
CA ILE A 476 -18.71 51.01 31.16
C ILE A 476 -17.20 51.36 31.15
N SER A 477 -16.41 50.85 30.21
CA SER A 477 -14.98 51.20 30.12
C SER A 477 -14.75 52.49 29.32
N TYR A 478 -14.17 53.51 29.96
CA TYR A 478 -13.68 54.78 29.41
C TYR A 478 -12.51 54.63 28.39
N SER A 479 -12.55 53.59 27.55
CA SER A 479 -11.56 53.31 26.50
C SER A 479 -12.24 53.39 25.14
N THR A 480 -11.59 54.03 24.17
CA THR A 480 -12.18 54.55 22.92
C THR A 480 -12.70 53.52 21.91
N VAL A 481 -12.69 52.22 22.18
CA VAL A 481 -13.52 51.19 21.49
C VAL A 481 -13.71 50.01 22.46
N PRO A 482 -14.94 49.67 22.91
CA PRO A 482 -15.13 48.50 23.76
C PRO A 482 -14.91 47.20 22.96
N ALA A 483 -14.05 46.31 23.47
CA ALA A 483 -13.82 45.01 22.87
C ALA A 483 -15.08 44.14 23.01
N THR A 484 -15.57 43.57 21.91
CA THR A 484 -16.79 42.74 21.93
C THR A 484 -16.52 41.40 22.62
N LEU A 485 -17.07 41.21 23.83
CA LEU A 485 -16.93 40.00 24.63
C LEU A 485 -18.17 39.12 24.53
N PHE A 486 -18.00 37.81 24.63
CA PHE A 486 -19.08 36.84 24.49
C PHE A 486 -19.08 35.80 25.62
N ASN A 487 -20.27 35.33 26.00
CA ASN A 487 -20.47 34.25 26.95
C ASN A 487 -20.83 32.92 26.28
N TYR A 488 -20.68 31.83 27.02
CA TYR A 488 -21.22 30.54 26.58
C TYR A 488 -22.73 30.50 26.83
N GLY A 489 -23.49 29.78 26.00
CA GLY A 489 -24.92 29.57 26.20
C GLY A 489 -25.52 28.53 25.25
N TYR A 490 -26.82 28.26 25.40
CA TYR A 490 -27.48 27.15 24.69
C TYR A 490 -27.46 27.30 23.16
N LYS A 491 -27.39 28.54 22.63
CA LYS A 491 -27.26 28.80 21.19
C LYS A 491 -25.94 28.29 20.61
N ASP A 492 -24.92 28.05 21.44
CA ASP A 492 -23.65 27.47 20.99
C ASP A 492 -23.80 26.01 20.53
N LEU A 493 -24.89 25.31 20.89
CA LEU A 493 -25.19 23.96 20.38
C LEU A 493 -25.40 23.95 18.86
N ALA A 494 -26.04 24.98 18.32
CA ALA A 494 -26.21 25.12 16.88
C ALA A 494 -24.86 25.34 16.19
N MET A 495 -24.01 26.15 16.80
CA MET A 495 -22.65 26.38 16.33
C MET A 495 -21.82 25.08 16.38
N LEU A 496 -21.85 24.35 17.49
CA LEU A 496 -21.17 23.07 17.64
C LEU A 496 -21.59 22.07 16.55
N PHE A 497 -22.90 21.99 16.25
CA PHE A 497 -23.41 21.15 15.16
C PHE A 497 -22.82 21.55 13.80
N ALA A 498 -22.88 22.84 13.45
CA ALA A 498 -22.35 23.32 12.17
C ALA A 498 -20.84 23.11 12.04
N TYR A 499 -20.07 23.47 13.06
CA TYR A 499 -18.62 23.28 13.04
C TYR A 499 -18.21 21.80 13.10
N THR A 500 -19.02 20.90 13.67
CA THR A 500 -18.79 19.45 13.55
C THR A 500 -18.96 18.98 12.11
N LEU A 501 -19.96 19.47 11.36
CA LEU A 501 -20.08 19.18 9.93
C LEU A 501 -18.89 19.72 9.13
N VAL A 502 -18.40 20.91 9.49
CA VAL A 502 -17.18 21.49 8.90
C VAL A 502 -15.99 20.57 9.15
N CYS A 503 -15.82 20.07 10.38
CA CYS A 503 -14.76 19.10 10.70
C CYS A 503 -14.86 17.81 9.86
N ILE A 504 -16.06 17.23 9.71
CA ILE A 504 -16.28 16.04 8.85
C ILE A 504 -15.86 16.33 7.41
N THR A 505 -16.25 17.49 6.88
CA THR A 505 -15.95 17.89 5.50
C THR A 505 -14.44 18.09 5.30
N VAL A 506 -13.78 18.83 6.20
CA VAL A 506 -12.33 19.08 6.14
C VAL A 506 -11.54 17.78 6.31
N HIS A 507 -11.98 16.90 7.21
CA HIS A 507 -11.36 15.59 7.42
C HIS A 507 -11.43 14.75 6.13
N ALA A 508 -12.60 14.69 5.48
CA ALA A 508 -12.80 13.96 4.24
C ALA A 508 -11.89 14.50 3.11
N ILE A 509 -11.84 15.82 2.94
CA ILE A 509 -10.96 16.48 1.94
C ILE A 509 -9.50 16.17 2.23
N TRP A 510 -9.05 16.32 3.49
CA TRP A 510 -7.66 16.03 3.85
C TRP A 510 -7.30 14.56 3.62
N GLN A 511 -8.23 13.65 3.90
CA GLN A 511 -8.04 12.22 3.70
C GLN A 511 -7.84 11.88 2.22
N GLU A 512 -8.76 12.31 1.36
CA GLU A 512 -8.74 12.00 -0.07
C GLU A 512 -7.56 12.66 -0.79
N TYR A 513 -7.34 13.95 -0.55
CA TYR A 513 -6.38 14.73 -1.34
C TYR A 513 -4.95 14.61 -0.84
N VAL A 514 -4.73 14.32 0.44
CA VAL A 514 -3.39 14.28 1.03
C VAL A 514 -3.05 12.90 1.57
N LEU A 515 -3.81 12.38 2.54
CA LEU A 515 -3.43 11.15 3.22
C LEU A 515 -3.48 9.93 2.31
N ASP A 516 -4.49 9.80 1.46
CA ASP A 516 -4.60 8.69 0.52
C ASP A 516 -3.50 8.72 -0.55
N LYS A 517 -3.14 9.92 -1.03
CA LYS A 517 -2.01 10.10 -1.96
C LYS A 517 -0.67 9.74 -1.32
N LEU A 518 -0.48 10.07 -0.04
CA LEU A 518 0.71 9.67 0.71
C LEU A 518 0.71 8.17 0.99
N ASN A 519 -0.44 7.60 1.36
CA ASN A 519 -0.56 6.18 1.68
C ASN A 519 -0.30 5.28 0.47
N LYS A 520 -0.81 5.66 -0.72
CA LYS A 520 -0.52 4.98 -1.99
C LYS A 520 0.98 4.88 -2.29
N LYS A 521 1.79 5.81 -1.78
CA LYS A 521 3.26 5.80 -1.94
C LYS A 521 3.99 4.97 -0.87
N LEU A 522 3.31 4.54 0.20
CA LEU A 522 3.94 3.94 1.38
C LEU A 522 3.66 2.44 1.53
N HIS A 523 2.72 1.85 0.78
CA HIS A 523 2.40 0.41 0.77
C HIS A 523 2.42 -0.27 2.16
N LEU A 524 1.81 0.36 3.18
CA LEU A 524 1.84 -0.17 4.54
C LEU A 524 0.76 -1.26 4.75
N SER A 525 0.99 -2.16 5.71
CA SER A 525 0.01 -3.18 6.09
C SER A 525 -1.28 -2.57 6.68
N LYS A 526 -2.40 -3.30 6.65
CA LYS A 526 -3.72 -2.80 7.12
C LYS A 526 -3.70 -2.19 8.53
N SER A 527 -3.00 -2.82 9.48
CA SER A 527 -2.87 -2.31 10.85
C SER A 527 -2.00 -1.04 10.93
N LYS A 528 -0.95 -0.95 10.11
CA LYS A 528 -0.10 0.24 10.01
C LYS A 528 -0.83 1.40 9.30
N ASN A 529 -1.63 1.11 8.27
CA ASN A 529 -2.49 2.09 7.58
C ASN A 529 -3.46 2.76 8.56
N ALA A 530 -4.19 2.00 9.37
CA ALA A 530 -5.13 2.57 10.34
C ALA A 530 -4.46 3.55 11.32
N LYS A 531 -3.23 3.24 11.75
CA LYS A 531 -2.41 4.09 12.64
C LYS A 531 -1.77 5.28 11.92
N PHE A 532 -1.47 5.15 10.63
CA PHE A 532 -0.97 6.21 9.77
C PHE A 532 -2.06 7.26 9.54
N PHE A 533 -3.26 6.85 9.11
CA PHE A 533 -4.39 7.76 8.89
C PHE A 533 -4.77 8.52 10.17
N GLU A 534 -4.85 7.84 11.31
CA GLU A 534 -5.09 8.49 12.60
C GLU A 534 -4.03 9.55 12.93
N SER A 535 -2.74 9.23 12.74
CA SER A 535 -1.66 10.19 13.01
C SER A 535 -1.63 11.33 12.00
N GLY A 536 -1.98 11.07 10.75
CA GLY A 536 -2.03 12.05 9.66
C GLY A 536 -3.18 13.06 9.79
N GLN A 537 -4.30 12.67 10.39
CA GLN A 537 -5.41 13.58 10.70
C GLN A 537 -5.09 14.43 11.95
N LEU A 538 -4.63 13.78 13.03
CA LEU A 538 -4.34 14.46 14.30
C LEU A 538 -3.22 15.49 14.18
N ILE A 539 -2.18 15.23 13.37
CA ILE A 539 -1.10 16.22 13.19
C ILE A 539 -1.60 17.51 12.54
N LEU A 540 -2.51 17.42 11.55
CA LEU A 540 -3.07 18.60 10.88
C LEU A 540 -3.82 19.46 11.91
N PHE A 541 -4.71 18.81 12.67
CA PHE A 541 -5.51 19.47 13.69
C PHE A 541 -4.63 20.14 14.75
N TYR A 542 -3.65 19.43 15.32
CA TYR A 542 -2.81 20.01 16.36
C TYR A 542 -1.97 21.19 15.86
N VAL A 543 -1.41 21.11 14.64
CA VAL A 543 -0.65 22.23 14.05
C VAL A 543 -1.54 23.47 13.91
N ILE A 544 -2.73 23.32 13.32
CA ILE A 544 -3.67 24.43 13.15
C ILE A 544 -4.07 25.02 14.51
N SER A 545 -4.41 24.17 15.48
CA SER A 545 -4.83 24.62 16.81
C SER A 545 -3.71 25.32 17.59
N VAL A 546 -2.47 24.83 17.51
CA VAL A 546 -1.33 25.51 18.17
C VAL A 546 -1.03 26.85 17.51
N LEU A 547 -1.03 26.93 16.18
CA LEU A 547 -0.80 28.20 15.49
C LEU A 547 -1.89 29.24 15.82
N TRP A 548 -3.15 28.81 15.89
CA TRP A 548 -4.23 29.69 16.33
C TRP A 548 -4.05 30.12 17.79
N ALA A 549 -3.77 29.19 18.71
CA ALA A 549 -3.55 29.54 20.12
C ALA A 549 -2.38 30.52 20.31
N LEU A 550 -1.27 30.36 19.57
CA LEU A 550 -0.15 31.30 19.59
C LEU A 550 -0.56 32.69 19.09
N LYS A 551 -1.42 32.77 18.07
CA LYS A 551 -2.00 34.02 17.60
C LYS A 551 -2.88 34.68 18.67
N LEU A 552 -3.71 33.91 19.36
CA LEU A 552 -4.51 34.39 20.50
C LEU A 552 -3.63 34.90 21.65
N PHE A 553 -2.52 34.23 21.96
CA PHE A 553 -1.60 34.69 23.00
C PHE A 553 -0.95 36.04 22.67
N GLN A 554 -0.68 36.29 21.39
CA GLN A 554 -0.17 37.57 20.92
C GLN A 554 -1.24 38.66 21.01
N ASP A 555 -2.46 38.35 20.55
CA ASP A 555 -3.55 39.34 20.44
C ASP A 555 -4.17 39.68 21.81
N GLU A 556 -4.19 38.74 22.75
CA GLU A 556 -4.73 38.91 24.11
C GLU A 556 -3.63 39.17 25.17
N SER A 557 -2.44 39.62 24.76
CA SER A 557 -1.35 40.07 25.64
C SER A 557 -0.91 39.06 26.72
N TYR A 558 -1.05 37.75 26.47
CA TYR A 558 -0.61 36.69 27.39
C TYR A 558 0.89 36.79 27.67
N PHE A 559 1.71 37.07 26.65
CA PHE A 559 3.17 37.20 26.80
C PHE A 559 3.59 38.47 27.54
N GLN A 560 2.81 39.55 27.44
CA GLN A 560 3.12 40.83 28.08
C GLN A 560 2.72 40.86 29.56
N SER A 561 1.60 40.22 29.90
CA SER A 561 1.01 40.28 31.25
C SER A 561 1.54 39.19 32.20
N GLY A 562 2.31 38.21 31.69
CA GLY A 562 2.90 37.14 32.49
C GLY A 562 1.90 36.17 33.10
N LEU A 563 2.36 35.37 34.08
CA LEU A 563 1.56 34.31 34.72
C LEU A 563 0.32 34.83 35.46
N GLU A 564 0.36 36.06 35.97
CA GLU A 564 -0.74 36.65 36.75
C GLU A 564 -2.04 36.79 35.94
N TYR A 565 -1.92 36.95 34.61
CA TYR A 565 -3.06 37.04 33.69
C TYR A 565 -3.99 35.82 33.74
N LEU A 566 -3.47 34.66 34.17
CA LEU A 566 -4.22 33.41 34.30
C LEU A 566 -5.31 33.42 35.37
N TRP A 567 -5.25 34.33 36.34
CA TRP A 567 -6.23 34.41 37.42
C TRP A 567 -6.63 35.85 37.77
N ARG A 568 -5.98 36.85 37.18
CA ARG A 568 -6.37 38.26 37.30
C ARG A 568 -7.79 38.46 36.80
N ASP A 569 -8.60 39.19 37.56
CA ASP A 569 -9.97 39.58 37.20
C ASP A 569 -10.95 38.39 37.04
N TYR A 570 -10.67 37.24 37.69
CA TYR A 570 -11.63 36.14 37.78
C TYR A 570 -12.76 36.49 38.78
N PRO A 571 -14.06 36.27 38.45
CA PRO A 571 -14.60 35.58 37.29
C PRO A 571 -14.62 36.44 36.01
N TYR A 572 -14.18 35.86 34.90
CA TYR A 572 -14.13 36.57 33.62
C TYR A 572 -15.53 36.93 33.11
N ILE A 573 -15.66 38.14 32.56
CA ILE A 573 -16.92 38.70 32.04
C ILE A 573 -17.36 38.00 30.75
N GLY A 574 -16.39 37.68 29.87
CA GLY A 574 -16.61 36.98 28.60
C GLY A 574 -15.29 36.66 27.89
N MET A 575 -15.39 35.98 26.75
CA MET A 575 -14.29 35.64 25.84
C MET A 575 -14.32 36.54 24.62
N THR A 576 -13.19 36.73 23.94
CA THR A 576 -13.20 37.32 22.59
C THR A 576 -13.90 36.36 21.61
N ILE A 577 -14.37 36.90 20.48
CA ILE A 577 -15.00 36.09 19.42
C ILE A 577 -14.08 34.94 18.97
N TRP A 578 -12.78 35.22 18.85
CA TRP A 578 -11.78 34.28 18.39
C TRP A 578 -11.46 33.21 19.42
N THR A 579 -11.42 33.57 20.71
CA THR A 579 -11.22 32.58 21.78
C THR A 579 -12.44 31.68 21.94
N GLN A 580 -13.66 32.19 21.83
CA GLN A 580 -14.85 31.35 21.85
C GLN A 580 -14.91 30.40 20.65
N LEU A 581 -14.65 30.90 19.44
CA LEU A 581 -14.58 30.07 18.24
C LEU A 581 -13.49 29.01 18.32
N PHE A 582 -12.33 29.34 18.91
CA PHE A 582 -11.27 28.37 19.16
C PHE A 582 -11.81 27.17 19.96
N PHE A 583 -12.42 27.40 21.13
CA PHE A 583 -12.96 26.32 21.97
C PHE A 583 -14.06 25.54 21.26
N ILE A 584 -14.93 26.21 20.54
CA ILE A 584 -16.04 25.59 19.81
C ILE A 584 -15.50 24.65 18.73
N ILE A 585 -14.50 25.07 17.96
CA ILE A 585 -13.85 24.21 16.97
C ILE A 585 -13.10 23.06 17.63
N GLN A 586 -12.45 23.27 18.79
CA GLN A 586 -11.82 22.15 19.51
C GLN A 586 -12.87 21.10 19.92
N ILE A 587 -13.98 21.53 20.52
CA ILE A 587 -15.08 20.64 20.93
C ILE A 587 -15.69 19.95 19.70
N SER A 588 -15.96 20.69 18.63
CA SER A 588 -16.52 20.16 17.38
C SER A 588 -15.61 19.12 16.73
N TYR A 589 -14.28 19.31 16.79
CA TYR A 589 -13.32 18.32 16.33
C TYR A 589 -13.40 17.05 17.18
N TRP A 590 -13.37 17.14 18.51
CA TRP A 590 -13.51 15.90 19.30
C TRP A 590 -14.89 15.23 19.16
N LEU A 591 -15.94 16.00 18.84
CA LEU A 591 -17.26 15.46 18.49
C LEU A 591 -17.26 14.70 17.15
N HIS A 592 -16.55 15.20 16.13
CA HIS A 592 -16.57 14.57 14.79
C HIS A 592 -15.92 13.18 14.79
N ASN A 593 -15.03 12.90 15.75
CA ASN A 593 -14.39 11.59 15.86
C ASN A 593 -15.41 10.45 16.07
N TYR A 594 -16.54 10.67 16.76
CA TYR A 594 -17.53 9.62 17.00
C TYR A 594 -18.20 9.08 15.73
N PRO A 595 -18.81 9.91 14.86
CA PRO A 595 -19.33 9.44 13.57
C PRO A 595 -18.20 8.93 12.67
N GLU A 596 -16.99 9.50 12.76
CA GLU A 596 -15.85 9.08 11.94
C GLU A 596 -15.42 7.63 12.22
N LEU A 597 -15.50 7.16 13.47
CA LEU A 597 -15.23 5.75 13.80
C LEU A 597 -16.14 4.79 13.01
N TYR A 598 -17.38 5.20 12.76
CA TYR A 598 -18.35 4.44 11.97
C TYR A 598 -18.08 4.58 10.47
N ILE A 599 -17.87 5.81 9.99
CA ILE A 599 -17.61 6.12 8.57
C ILE A 599 -16.36 5.39 8.07
N GLN A 600 -15.27 5.40 8.85
CA GLN A 600 -14.00 4.74 8.48
C GLN A 600 -13.99 3.22 8.66
N LYS A 601 -15.07 2.62 9.16
CA LYS A 601 -15.15 1.18 9.46
C LYS A 601 -13.95 0.71 10.31
N VAL A 602 -13.65 1.44 11.40
CA VAL A 602 -12.52 1.10 12.29
C VAL A 602 -12.69 -0.31 12.88
N ARG A 603 -11.58 -1.03 13.05
CA ARG A 603 -11.58 -2.39 13.63
C ARG A 603 -12.20 -2.37 15.03
N LYS A 604 -13.04 -3.35 15.34
CA LYS A 604 -13.77 -3.45 16.61
C LYS A 604 -12.86 -3.44 17.85
N GLU A 605 -11.63 -3.97 17.72
CA GLU A 605 -10.60 -3.97 18.76
C GLU A 605 -10.06 -2.58 19.12
N ASP A 606 -10.01 -1.66 18.15
CA ASP A 606 -9.44 -0.32 18.32
C ASP A 606 -10.50 0.70 18.81
N ILE A 607 -11.80 0.41 18.65
CA ILE A 607 -12.92 1.32 18.98
C ILE A 607 -12.93 1.74 20.47
N PRO A 608 -12.84 0.85 21.47
CA PRO A 608 -12.95 1.24 22.88
C PRO A 608 -11.85 2.21 23.30
N SER A 609 -10.62 1.96 22.84
CA SER A 609 -9.47 2.83 23.12
C SER A 609 -9.67 4.23 22.53
N ARG A 610 -10.19 4.31 21.28
CA ARG A 610 -10.47 5.58 20.60
C ARG A 610 -11.57 6.39 21.24
N ILE A 611 -12.66 5.73 21.65
CA ILE A 611 -13.76 6.36 22.37
C ILE A 611 -13.26 6.90 23.71
N PHE A 612 -12.46 6.13 24.44
CA PHE A 612 -11.96 6.55 25.75
C PHE A 612 -11.13 7.83 25.67
N TYR A 613 -10.11 7.88 24.79
CA TYR A 613 -9.29 9.10 24.67
C TYR A 613 -10.09 10.28 24.11
N THR A 614 -11.00 10.05 23.16
CA THR A 614 -11.83 11.12 22.57
C THR A 614 -12.73 11.75 23.64
N SER A 615 -13.36 10.91 24.46
CA SER A 615 -14.23 11.35 25.54
C SER A 615 -13.45 12.13 26.60
N LEU A 616 -12.20 11.74 26.87
CA LEU A 616 -11.34 12.43 27.82
C LEU A 616 -11.00 13.86 27.37
N HIS A 617 -10.69 14.05 26.08
CA HIS A 617 -10.47 15.37 25.50
C HIS A 617 -11.75 16.21 25.57
N LEU A 618 -12.88 15.64 25.14
CA LEU A 618 -14.15 16.34 25.12
C LEU A 618 -14.57 16.83 26.51
N ILE A 619 -14.53 15.94 27.51
CA ILE A 619 -14.88 16.28 28.90
C ILE A 619 -13.96 17.37 29.44
N THR A 620 -12.65 17.28 29.20
CA THR A 620 -11.67 18.23 29.73
C THR A 620 -11.83 19.62 29.11
N ILE A 621 -12.03 19.70 27.80
CA ILE A 621 -12.23 20.97 27.08
C ILE A 621 -13.57 21.60 27.47
N LEU A 622 -14.64 20.79 27.51
CA LEU A 622 -15.96 21.24 27.92
C LEU A 622 -15.97 21.73 29.38
N TYR A 623 -15.25 21.04 30.26
CA TYR A 623 -15.08 21.47 31.65
C TYR A 623 -14.47 22.88 31.72
N GLY A 624 -13.34 23.12 31.03
CA GLY A 624 -12.68 24.42 30.99
C GLY A 624 -13.55 25.53 30.41
N TYR A 625 -14.29 25.21 29.35
CA TYR A 625 -15.22 26.12 28.68
C TYR A 625 -16.39 26.54 29.57
N LEU A 626 -17.07 25.57 30.21
CA LEU A 626 -18.25 25.83 31.05
C LEU A 626 -17.91 26.45 32.42
N THR A 627 -16.78 26.07 33.03
CA THR A 627 -16.37 26.58 34.36
C THR A 627 -15.66 27.93 34.32
N ARG A 628 -15.56 28.54 33.13
CA ARG A 628 -14.80 29.78 32.86
C ARG A 628 -13.31 29.71 33.20
N PHE A 629 -12.73 28.51 33.32
CA PHE A 629 -11.28 28.33 33.42
C PHE A 629 -10.60 28.33 32.04
N TRP A 630 -11.23 28.94 31.02
CA TRP A 630 -10.81 28.92 29.63
C TRP A 630 -9.40 29.48 29.43
N ARG A 631 -8.95 30.48 30.20
CA ARG A 631 -7.58 31.03 30.08
C ARG A 631 -6.50 29.99 30.37
N ILE A 632 -6.62 29.27 31.48
CA ILE A 632 -5.68 28.21 31.84
C ILE A 632 -5.86 26.98 30.93
N SER A 633 -7.11 26.65 30.57
CA SER A 633 -7.38 25.57 29.62
C SER A 633 -6.74 25.82 28.25
N LEU A 634 -6.74 27.06 27.74
CA LEU A 634 -6.11 27.42 26.48
C LEU A 634 -4.60 27.15 26.52
N ILE A 635 -3.91 27.54 27.60
CA ILE A 635 -2.47 27.28 27.77
C ILE A 635 -2.19 25.78 27.87
N LEU A 636 -2.92 25.07 28.73
CA LEU A 636 -2.72 23.63 28.94
C LEU A 636 -2.98 22.83 27.66
N LEU A 637 -4.01 23.22 26.90
CA LEU A 637 -4.33 22.59 25.62
C LEU A 637 -3.24 22.85 24.59
N THR A 638 -2.70 24.08 24.54
CA THR A 638 -1.61 24.43 23.64
C THR A 638 -0.35 23.63 23.95
N ILE A 639 0.03 23.50 25.23
CA ILE A 639 1.17 22.68 25.65
C ILE A 639 0.92 21.22 25.27
N HIS A 640 -0.27 20.69 25.55
CA HIS A 640 -0.60 19.32 25.21
C HIS A 640 -0.50 19.06 23.70
N TYR A 641 -1.14 19.88 22.87
CA TYR A 641 -1.14 19.73 21.41
C TYR A 641 0.25 19.93 20.82
N PHE A 642 1.05 20.84 21.37
CA PHE A 642 2.44 21.00 20.97
C PHE A 642 3.25 19.73 21.19
N ILE A 643 3.09 19.06 22.34
CA ILE A 643 3.74 17.77 22.60
C ILE A 643 3.25 16.70 21.59
N GLU A 644 1.95 16.63 21.33
CA GLU A 644 1.37 15.63 20.43
C GLU A 644 1.78 15.82 18.96
N ILE A 645 2.07 17.06 18.51
CA ILE A 645 2.64 17.30 17.17
C ILE A 645 3.91 16.48 16.98
N PHE A 646 4.85 16.53 17.95
CA PHE A 646 6.09 15.75 17.86
C PHE A 646 5.84 14.25 17.96
N HIS A 647 4.85 13.82 18.75
CA HIS A 647 4.45 12.42 18.81
C HIS A 647 4.01 11.90 17.44
N HIS A 648 3.03 12.56 16.82
CA HIS A 648 2.48 12.14 15.54
C HIS A 648 3.46 12.36 14.38
N LEU A 649 4.28 13.42 14.41
CA LEU A 649 5.34 13.62 13.43
C LEU A 649 6.39 12.51 13.50
N SER A 650 6.78 12.08 14.71
CA SER A 650 7.71 10.95 14.88
C SER A 650 7.12 9.63 14.37
N ARG A 651 5.81 9.39 14.56
CA ARG A 651 5.09 8.22 14.04
C ARG A 651 4.97 8.23 12.52
N LEU A 652 4.65 9.37 11.93
CA LEU A 652 4.60 9.52 10.46
C LEU A 652 5.99 9.34 9.86
N ALA A 653 7.03 9.93 10.46
CA ALA A 653 8.42 9.71 10.06
C ALA A 653 8.81 8.22 10.20
N TYR A 654 8.36 7.55 11.27
CA TYR A 654 8.58 6.12 11.47
C TYR A 654 7.93 5.27 10.37
N PHE A 655 6.68 5.55 10.01
CA PHE A 655 6.00 4.85 8.91
C PHE A 655 6.68 5.13 7.56
N TYR A 656 7.11 6.36 7.33
CA TYR A 656 7.91 6.72 6.15
C TYR A 656 9.24 5.94 6.08
N THR A 657 9.96 5.81 7.21
CA THR A 657 11.18 4.97 7.26
C THR A 657 10.92 3.49 7.10
N THR A 658 9.78 3.01 7.61
CA THR A 658 9.43 1.58 7.52
C THR A 658 9.05 1.22 6.08
N ALA A 659 8.46 2.16 5.32
CA ALA A 659 8.14 2.00 3.90
C ALA A 659 9.37 2.20 2.99
N LYS A 660 10.21 3.19 3.27
CA LYS A 660 11.42 3.50 2.50
C LYS A 660 12.67 3.00 3.23
N ILE A 661 12.93 1.70 3.12
CA ILE A 661 13.99 0.98 3.85
C ILE A 661 15.43 1.45 3.52
N HIS A 662 15.64 2.27 2.47
CA HIS A 662 16.99 2.62 1.97
C HIS A 662 17.57 3.98 2.41
N SER A 663 16.93 4.73 3.32
CA SER A 663 17.45 6.05 3.77
C SER A 663 17.95 6.03 5.22
N ILE A 664 19.28 5.94 5.39
CA ILE A 664 19.97 6.12 6.68
C ILE A 664 19.58 7.46 7.33
N LYS A 665 19.40 8.52 6.51
CA LYS A 665 18.94 9.83 6.97
C LYS A 665 17.54 9.77 7.59
N ALA A 666 16.60 9.06 6.96
CA ALA A 666 15.23 8.98 7.46
C ALA A 666 15.15 8.23 8.81
N LYS A 667 15.91 7.13 8.98
CA LYS A 667 15.95 6.36 10.25
C LYS A 667 16.52 7.20 11.40
N SER A 668 17.53 8.01 11.11
CA SER A 668 18.07 9.00 12.05
C SER A 668 17.06 10.10 12.38
N ILE A 669 16.31 10.60 11.39
CA ILE A 669 15.26 11.62 11.60
C ILE A 669 14.14 11.09 12.51
N SER A 670 13.63 9.88 12.26
CA SER A 670 12.57 9.30 13.11
C SER A 670 13.05 9.11 14.56
N LYS A 671 14.27 8.59 14.75
CA LYS A 671 14.86 8.42 16.10
C LYS A 671 15.09 9.76 16.79
N TYR A 672 15.56 10.77 16.06
CA TYR A 672 15.79 12.12 16.57
C TYR A 672 14.47 12.78 16.99
N LEU A 673 13.43 12.74 16.15
CA LEU A 673 12.10 13.26 16.47
C LEU A 673 11.47 12.54 17.68
N LEU A 674 11.67 11.23 17.79
CA LEU A 674 11.19 10.46 18.93
C LEU A 674 11.92 10.87 20.23
N ASN A 675 13.23 11.11 20.18
CA ASN A 675 14.00 11.59 21.32
C ASN A 675 13.58 13.01 21.75
N ILE A 676 13.35 13.90 20.77
CA ILE A 676 12.79 15.23 21.04
C ILE A 676 11.45 15.11 21.75
N TRP A 677 10.56 14.26 21.23
CA TRP A 677 9.26 14.03 21.85
C TRP A 677 9.40 13.53 23.29
N TYR A 678 10.31 12.59 23.58
CA TYR A 678 10.55 12.13 24.95
C TYR A 678 10.92 13.26 25.91
N TYR A 679 11.80 14.17 25.48
CA TYR A 679 12.20 15.30 26.30
C TYR A 679 11.07 16.32 26.48
N ILE A 680 10.46 16.76 25.38
CA ILE A 680 9.37 17.74 25.39
C ILE A 680 8.16 17.21 26.16
N PHE A 681 7.88 15.91 26.09
CA PHE A 681 6.81 15.29 26.86
C PHE A 681 7.03 15.47 28.36
N ILE A 682 8.20 15.08 28.89
CA ILE A 682 8.47 15.18 30.34
C ILE A 682 8.41 16.64 30.80
N VAL A 683 9.09 17.54 30.07
CA VAL A 683 9.12 18.97 30.42
C VAL A 683 7.72 19.58 30.36
N GLY A 684 6.96 19.31 29.31
CA GLY A 684 5.62 19.84 29.14
C GLY A 684 4.63 19.34 30.19
N ARG A 685 4.75 18.08 30.65
CA ARG A 685 3.94 17.54 31.75
C ARG A 685 4.27 18.22 33.08
N LEU A 686 5.55 18.46 33.37
CA LEU A 686 5.97 19.20 34.56
C LEU A 686 5.44 20.64 34.55
N ILE A 687 5.60 21.35 33.42
CA ILE A 687 5.06 22.71 33.25
C ILE A 687 3.54 22.71 33.46
N SER A 688 2.83 21.74 32.89
CA SER A 688 1.37 21.64 33.06
C SER A 688 0.96 21.48 34.52
N ILE A 689 1.61 20.59 35.28
CA ILE A 689 1.34 20.36 36.70
C ILE A 689 1.63 21.63 37.52
N VAL A 690 2.76 22.29 37.26
CA VAL A 690 3.14 23.53 37.94
C VAL A 690 2.11 24.64 37.66
N LEU A 691 1.69 24.82 36.41
CA LEU A 691 0.68 25.82 36.05
C LEU A 691 -0.67 25.55 36.71
N ILE A 692 -1.11 24.30 36.73
CA ILE A 692 -2.34 23.87 37.41
C ILE A 692 -2.25 24.21 38.90
N TRP A 693 -1.14 23.84 39.55
CA TRP A 693 -0.94 24.10 40.96
C TRP A 693 -0.87 25.60 41.27
N LEU A 694 -0.07 26.38 40.54
CA LEU A 694 0.03 27.83 40.72
C LEU A 694 -1.32 28.52 40.55
N THR A 695 -2.09 28.16 39.52
CA THR A 695 -3.38 28.80 39.22
C THR A 695 -4.42 28.51 40.30
N PHE A 696 -4.62 27.24 40.68
CA PHE A 696 -5.71 26.86 41.58
C PHE A 696 -5.34 26.92 43.07
N TRP A 697 -4.08 26.64 43.43
CA TRP A 697 -3.63 26.66 44.83
C TRP A 697 -3.22 28.06 45.31
N PHE A 698 -2.54 28.84 44.47
CA PHE A 698 -2.10 30.20 44.80
C PHE A 698 -2.99 31.29 44.19
N GLY A 699 -3.04 31.38 42.86
CA GLY A 699 -3.65 32.50 42.15
C GLY A 699 -5.11 32.74 42.51
N LEU A 700 -5.96 31.73 42.30
CA LEU A 700 -7.40 31.80 42.57
C LEU A 700 -7.74 31.71 44.06
N LYS A 701 -6.77 31.46 44.96
CA LYS A 701 -7.06 31.38 46.41
C LYS A 701 -7.46 32.72 46.99
N SER A 702 -6.88 33.81 46.49
CA SER A 702 -7.15 35.16 46.99
C SER A 702 -8.56 35.67 46.68
N SER A 703 -9.24 35.09 45.68
CA SER A 703 -10.59 35.50 45.22
C SER A 703 -11.67 34.43 45.44
N SER A 704 -11.47 33.53 46.42
CA SER A 704 -12.35 32.36 46.60
C SER A 704 -13.69 32.67 47.25
N VAL A 705 -14.76 32.04 46.76
CA VAL A 705 -16.14 32.17 47.26
C VAL A 705 -16.59 30.85 47.92
N ASN A 706 -17.45 30.92 48.95
CA ASN A 706 -17.91 29.74 49.71
C ASN A 706 -18.87 28.82 48.92
N LYS A 707 -19.63 29.37 47.96
CA LYS A 707 -20.57 28.64 47.09
C LYS A 707 -20.50 29.23 45.68
N ILE A 708 -20.89 28.43 44.68
CA ILE A 708 -20.99 28.90 43.29
C ILE A 708 -22.03 30.03 43.26
N SER A 709 -21.63 31.21 42.80
CA SER A 709 -22.51 32.38 42.69
C SER A 709 -22.83 32.70 41.24
N TYR A 710 -24.08 33.07 41.00
CA TYR A 710 -24.58 33.54 39.69
C TYR A 710 -25.07 34.97 39.87
N THR A 711 -24.32 35.96 39.39
CA THR A 711 -24.72 37.36 39.44
C THR A 711 -25.30 37.76 38.09
N SER A 712 -26.57 38.14 38.07
CA SER A 712 -27.22 38.73 36.89
C SER A 712 -26.99 40.24 36.89
N THR A 713 -26.46 40.76 35.80
CA THR A 713 -26.31 42.21 35.59
C THR A 713 -27.26 42.61 34.47
N SER A 714 -28.24 43.47 34.78
CA SER A 714 -29.15 44.06 33.81
C SER A 714 -28.48 45.26 33.12
N LEU A 715 -28.32 45.19 31.80
CA LEU A 715 -28.01 46.37 30.99
C LEU A 715 -29.26 47.26 30.99
N THR A 716 -29.17 48.45 31.60
CA THR A 716 -30.24 49.45 31.54
C THR A 716 -29.91 50.43 30.42
N ASP A 717 -30.34 50.11 29.20
CA ASP A 717 -30.50 51.12 28.15
C ASP A 717 -32.00 51.36 27.94
N SER A 718 -32.41 52.59 28.20
CA SER A 718 -33.79 53.05 28.38
C SER A 718 -34.69 53.02 27.13
N ASN A 719 -34.43 52.20 26.09
CA ASN A 719 -35.30 52.15 24.90
C ASN A 719 -35.43 50.79 24.17
N ASP A 720 -34.85 49.69 24.64
CA ASP A 720 -35.01 48.38 23.97
C ASP A 720 -35.83 47.38 24.79
N THR A 721 -36.93 46.88 24.21
CA THR A 721 -37.84 45.89 24.81
C THR A 721 -37.28 44.46 24.89
N SER A 722 -35.97 44.26 24.76
CA SER A 722 -35.30 42.96 24.95
C SER A 722 -34.44 42.97 26.22
N ASN A 723 -35.02 42.56 27.34
CA ASN A 723 -34.32 42.34 28.61
C ASN A 723 -33.34 41.15 28.50
N GLU A 724 -32.16 41.32 27.90
CA GLU A 724 -31.06 40.34 28.01
C GLU A 724 -30.20 40.66 29.25
N SER A 725 -30.40 39.91 30.34
CA SER A 725 -29.55 39.98 31.54
C SER A 725 -28.29 39.12 31.36
N ILE A 726 -27.10 39.70 31.59
CA ILE A 726 -25.84 38.96 31.53
C ILE A 726 -25.69 38.16 32.84
N MET A 727 -25.66 36.83 32.77
CA MET A 727 -25.33 35.98 33.93
C MET A 727 -23.80 35.79 34.02
N VAL A 728 -23.22 36.24 35.13
CA VAL A 728 -21.82 36.02 35.48
C VAL A 728 -21.75 34.92 36.55
N SER A 729 -21.25 33.75 36.16
CA SER A 729 -21.05 32.61 37.06
C SER A 729 -19.64 32.59 37.63
N ASN A 730 -19.51 32.43 38.95
CA ASN A 730 -18.23 32.26 39.64
C ASN A 730 -18.09 30.83 40.19
N PHE A 731 -17.17 30.05 39.61
CA PHE A 731 -16.91 28.67 40.01
C PHE A 731 -15.73 28.52 40.99
N ASN A 732 -15.12 29.62 41.43
CA ASN A 732 -13.94 29.61 42.31
C ASN A 732 -14.30 29.30 43.77
N THR A 733 -14.69 28.04 44.02
CA THR A 733 -14.92 27.50 45.37
C THR A 733 -13.78 26.57 45.78
N PRO A 734 -13.48 26.41 47.09
CA PRO A 734 -12.45 25.48 47.54
C PRO A 734 -12.65 24.04 47.04
N THR A 735 -13.90 23.59 46.94
CA THR A 735 -14.26 22.24 46.47
C THR A 735 -13.99 22.08 44.98
N VAL A 736 -14.40 23.03 44.14
CA VAL A 736 -14.14 22.99 42.69
C VAL A 736 -12.65 23.06 42.40
N ARG A 737 -11.89 23.90 43.13
CA ARG A 737 -10.44 23.99 42.97
C ARG A 737 -9.73 22.70 43.35
N LEU A 738 -10.08 22.11 44.50
CA LEU A 738 -9.50 20.84 44.93
C LEU A 738 -9.86 19.71 43.94
N PHE A 739 -11.12 19.64 43.50
CA PHE A 739 -11.55 18.69 42.48
C PHE A 739 -10.75 18.84 41.18
N THR A 740 -10.55 20.07 40.71
CA THR A 740 -9.77 20.35 39.50
C THR A 740 -8.31 19.93 39.66
N LEU A 741 -7.68 20.29 40.79
CA LEU A 741 -6.31 19.91 41.11
C LEU A 741 -6.13 18.39 41.14
N VAL A 742 -7.00 17.67 41.84
CA VAL A 742 -6.93 16.21 41.96
C VAL A 742 -7.19 15.53 40.62
N THR A 743 -8.23 15.94 39.90
CA THR A 743 -8.62 15.31 38.63
C THR A 743 -7.57 15.56 37.55
N MET A 744 -7.10 16.79 37.42
CA MET A 744 -6.03 17.11 36.46
C MET A 744 -4.70 16.49 36.87
N GLY A 745 -4.38 16.44 38.18
CA GLY A 745 -3.20 15.74 38.69
C GLY A 745 -3.23 14.25 38.36
N ALA A 746 -4.36 13.58 38.58
CA ALA A 746 -4.57 12.18 38.23
C ALA A 746 -4.45 11.96 36.71
N LEU A 747 -4.99 12.88 35.90
CA LEU A 747 -4.85 12.83 34.45
C LEU A 747 -3.38 12.93 34.01
N GLN A 748 -2.62 13.90 34.54
CA GLN A 748 -1.20 14.04 34.20
C GLN A 748 -0.40 12.81 34.65
N PHE A 749 -0.71 12.26 35.84
CA PHE A 749 -0.11 11.02 36.32
C PHE A 749 -0.40 9.85 35.39
N TRP A 750 -1.65 9.67 34.97
CA TRP A 750 -2.04 8.60 34.03
C TRP A 750 -1.30 8.71 32.70
N LEU A 751 -1.13 9.92 32.16
CA LEU A 751 -0.36 10.16 30.94
C LEU A 751 1.12 9.79 31.10
N VAL A 752 1.74 10.17 32.23
CA VAL A 752 3.14 9.80 32.55
C VAL A 752 3.27 8.30 32.79
N TRP A 753 2.30 7.67 33.45
CA TRP A 753 2.30 6.23 33.68
C TRP A 753 2.29 5.46 32.36
N ASN A 754 1.39 5.79 31.45
CA ASN A 754 1.34 5.17 30.12
C ASN A 754 2.63 5.40 29.33
N PHE A 755 3.21 6.59 29.43
CA PHE A 755 4.52 6.88 28.83
C PHE A 755 5.64 5.97 29.36
N ILE A 756 5.68 5.74 30.68
CA ILE A 756 6.68 4.86 31.31
C ILE A 756 6.49 3.41 30.85
N GLN A 757 5.25 2.92 30.76
CA GLN A 757 4.97 1.56 30.29
C GLN A 757 5.45 1.37 28.85
N VAL A 758 5.12 2.32 27.95
CA VAL A 758 5.57 2.28 26.55
C VAL A 758 7.09 2.35 26.42
N LYS A 759 7.80 2.99 27.36
CA LYS A 759 9.27 3.03 27.40
C LYS A 759 9.89 1.73 27.92
N LYS A 760 9.20 0.98 28.80
CA LYS A 760 9.69 -0.29 29.36
C LYS A 760 9.49 -1.49 28.42
N GLU A 761 8.51 -1.43 27.53
CA GLU A 761 8.22 -2.48 26.54
C GLU A 761 9.11 -2.39 25.27
N LYS A 762 9.93 -1.35 25.15
CA LYS A 762 10.96 -1.19 24.10
C LYS A 762 12.35 -1.46 24.67
#